data_AF-A0A6A5XZS8-F1
#
_entry.id   AF-A0A6A5XZS8-F1
#
_cell.length_a   1.000
_cell.length_b   1.000
_cell.length_c   1.000
_cell.angle_alpha   90.00
_cell.angle_beta   90.00
_cell.angle_gamma   90.00
#
_symmetry.space_group_name_H-M   'P 1'
#
loop_
_entity.id
_entity.type
_entity.pdbx_description
1 polymer ?
#
loop_
_entity_poly.entity_id
_entity_poly.type
_entity_poly.pdbx_seq_one_letter_code
_entity_poly.pdbx_strand_id
1 'polypeptide(L)'
;MKRKKDWLLCKQKLRRRSPRRRFEPEPLRAVQCRRFRLINWIFELSDLIKVWNRVSKLSNVWGSWGSTNKYEEKKEEEEGKKLLKQSCQGAWAPSRDLALVMVTASLRLQHVARLSHLRTPRWERHLKLLLVDGIVRTDRTDQQQHSLPSIANGVSVSGYIEISHPSFLVSQFLILPSMSRPSLQFLRPCLSRSFRPLLRVEHARVYTAVQWRLAHSASDSFLGPHDVEKQKRLDQLRNVKPLEQYHPRLTHAPGLDRLTIREFNSKYDTIQETQSDLVSLFATGRVRSVRLAGSKLMFLDIERDTQRVQAMIELKKLVAKDASLEDGFKAFKKIVRNGDWVAVQGNPTRTPSGQLTLSALDVPKVLAPCLHHVPDKIEDPETLARRPHIHSLTSEEPADVLRLRALVYDYIRNSLMESGFLEVETPILEVKAGGAIARPFDTVANEMSNMHLTLRIAPELSLKRLIVGGQDRIFEIGRVFRNEGVDNTHNPEFSICEFYEVGATLPALIERTEKLIHDLHVTVESLRSSYFPTLTPPEGIDFSYPFAQLPFIPTIERMSGRMLPDLAAPNTLEELQDYFHRLSIPLPPNANVPRLLDALAEKYIEPLCQNPTFITQHPEALSPLSKSYVDEATGQRVASRVELFINGREYVNAYEEENSPFEQRRKFVMQQDFHQEGDGKIDESYLETLEWGMPPTGGWGCGLDRLVMLFANKKRIADVLPFGTLRNVASISKTD
;
A
#
# COMPACT_ATOMS: atom_id res chain seq x y z
N MET A 1 27.00 45.51 67.31
CA MET A 1 26.18 46.62 67.88
C MET A 1 24.75 46.12 68.16
N LYS A 2 23.78 47.00 68.49
CA LYS A 2 22.40 46.71 68.96
C LYS A 2 21.73 45.52 68.21
N ARG A 3 21.37 44.41 68.88
CA ARG A 3 20.09 44.09 69.61
C ARG A 3 18.88 43.92 68.67
N LYS A 4 18.29 42.72 68.49
CA LYS A 4 17.51 41.79 69.38
C LYS A 4 15.99 42.02 69.25
N LYS A 5 15.17 41.02 68.84
CA LYS A 5 14.40 40.02 69.66
C LYS A 5 13.20 40.64 70.41
N ASP A 6 12.02 40.02 70.63
CA ASP A 6 11.49 38.66 70.36
C ASP A 6 9.92 38.65 70.46
N TRP A 7 9.31 37.49 70.17
CA TRP A 7 7.97 36.94 70.52
C TRP A 7 7.06 37.59 71.61
N LEU A 8 5.72 37.46 71.43
CA LEU A 8 4.64 37.13 72.42
C LEU A 8 3.28 36.94 71.67
N LEU A 9 2.16 36.35 72.15
CA LEU A 9 1.81 35.58 73.36
C LEU A 9 0.86 34.37 73.07
N CYS A 10 -0.46 34.39 73.41
CA CYS A 10 -1.33 33.18 73.40
C CYS A 10 -2.89 33.44 73.38
N LYS A 11 -3.67 32.35 73.34
CA LYS A 11 -5.12 32.14 72.99
C LYS A 11 -6.23 32.69 73.92
N GLN A 12 -7.44 32.84 73.34
CA GLN A 12 -8.82 32.61 73.85
C GLN A 12 -9.82 32.64 72.64
N LYS A 13 -11.16 32.39 72.64
CA LYS A 13 -12.21 32.05 73.64
C LYS A 13 -13.40 31.30 72.92
N LEU A 14 -13.66 30.02 73.19
CA LEU A 14 -14.86 29.44 73.86
C LEU A 14 -16.30 29.77 73.36
N ARG A 15 -17.02 28.82 72.68
CA ARG A 15 -18.20 28.03 73.22
C ARG A 15 -19.10 27.27 72.19
N ARG A 16 -19.24 25.94 72.42
CA ARG A 16 -20.47 25.07 72.46
C ARG A 16 -21.38 24.78 71.23
N ARG A 17 -21.71 23.47 71.14
CA ARG A 17 -22.95 22.76 70.69
C ARG A 17 -23.16 22.33 69.22
N SER A 18 -23.82 21.17 69.10
CA SER A 18 -24.44 20.47 67.94
C SER A 18 -25.84 19.97 68.39
N PRO A 19 -26.70 19.23 67.63
CA PRO A 19 -26.53 18.61 66.30
C PRO A 19 -27.75 18.68 65.31
N ARG A 20 -27.59 18.07 64.11
CA ARG A 20 -28.61 17.54 63.15
C ARG A 20 -29.85 18.40 62.76
N ARG A 21 -29.94 18.81 61.47
CA ARG A 21 -30.91 18.28 60.46
C ARG A 21 -30.81 18.98 59.08
N ARG A 22 -31.19 18.20 58.04
CA ARG A 22 -31.58 18.50 56.63
C ARG A 22 -31.61 19.96 56.13
N PHE A 23 -31.19 20.16 54.87
CA PHE A 23 -32.08 20.59 53.77
C PHE A 23 -31.46 20.30 52.38
N GLU A 24 -32.25 19.65 51.51
CA GLU A 24 -32.16 19.72 50.04
C GLU A 24 -33.43 20.43 49.55
N PRO A 25 -33.45 20.99 48.33
CA PRO A 25 -34.35 20.39 47.33
C PRO A 25 -33.79 20.32 45.89
N GLU A 26 -34.53 19.57 45.06
CA GLU A 26 -34.23 19.19 43.67
C GLU A 26 -34.49 20.27 42.58
N PRO A 27 -34.11 20.01 41.30
CA PRO A 27 -34.15 20.99 40.21
C PRO A 27 -35.43 20.99 39.33
N LEU A 28 -35.65 22.10 38.63
CA LEU A 28 -36.68 22.32 37.59
C LEU A 28 -36.15 23.35 36.58
N ARG A 29 -36.57 23.44 35.31
CA ARG A 29 -37.06 22.49 34.28
C ARG A 29 -37.05 23.28 32.94
N ALA A 30 -37.17 22.61 31.80
CA ALA A 30 -37.14 23.29 30.49
C ALA A 30 -38.42 24.09 30.16
N VAL A 31 -38.28 25.08 29.26
CA VAL A 31 -39.39 25.73 28.52
C VAL A 31 -39.08 25.67 27.02
N GLN A 32 -40.10 25.41 26.20
CA GLN A 32 -39.98 25.18 24.75
C GLN A 32 -40.45 26.38 23.90
N CYS A 33 -40.03 26.37 22.63
CA CYS A 33 -40.64 27.10 21.49
C CYS A 33 -40.47 28.64 21.48
N ARG A 34 -40.39 29.32 20.33
CA ARG A 34 -40.98 29.03 19.00
C ARG A 34 -40.02 29.27 17.82
N ARG A 35 -40.45 28.80 16.64
CA ARG A 35 -39.87 29.02 15.30
C ARG A 35 -39.78 30.50 14.90
N PHE A 36 -38.79 30.87 14.08
CA PHE A 36 -39.03 31.52 12.77
C PHE A 36 -37.94 31.10 11.75
N ARG A 37 -38.07 31.52 10.47
CA ARG A 37 -37.26 31.06 9.32
C ARG A 37 -36.45 32.19 8.66
N LEU A 38 -35.35 31.81 7.99
CA LEU A 38 -34.74 32.38 6.76
C LEU A 38 -34.77 33.91 6.51
N ILE A 39 -33.60 34.51 6.27
CA ILE A 39 -33.18 35.22 5.02
C ILE A 39 -31.86 36.02 5.24
N ASN A 40 -31.00 36.09 4.19
CA ASN A 40 -29.77 36.92 4.02
C ASN A 40 -28.61 36.64 5.01
N TRP A 41 -27.33 36.45 4.63
CA TRP A 41 -26.54 36.66 3.38
C TRP A 41 -26.24 38.12 2.98
N ILE A 42 -25.05 38.33 2.39
CA ILE A 42 -24.38 39.61 2.06
C ILE A 42 -23.75 40.34 3.27
N PHE A 43 -22.43 40.15 3.48
CA PHE A 43 -21.45 41.24 3.72
C PHE A 43 -19.98 40.74 3.81
N GLU A 44 -19.37 40.28 2.69
CA GLU A 44 -17.89 40.14 2.62
C GLU A 44 -17.31 40.10 1.19
N LEU A 45 -17.88 40.90 0.27
CA LEU A 45 -17.47 40.95 -1.15
C LEU A 45 -17.12 42.36 -1.66
N SER A 46 -17.13 43.37 -0.77
CA SER A 46 -16.91 44.78 -1.10
C SER A 46 -15.46 45.17 -1.41
N ASP A 47 -14.48 44.41 -0.91
CA ASP A 47 -13.10 44.90 -0.81
C ASP A 47 -12.12 44.19 -1.77
N LEU A 48 -12.36 42.91 -2.10
CA LEU A 48 -11.65 42.23 -3.20
C LEU A 48 -11.89 42.92 -4.56
N ILE A 49 -13.09 43.45 -4.79
CA ILE A 49 -13.44 44.17 -6.03
C ILE A 49 -12.68 45.50 -6.17
N LYS A 50 -12.28 46.13 -5.06
CA LYS A 50 -11.46 47.37 -5.06
C LYS A 50 -10.00 47.10 -5.44
N VAL A 51 -9.47 45.93 -5.08
CA VAL A 51 -8.10 45.51 -5.44
C VAL A 51 -8.00 45.20 -6.93
N TRP A 52 -8.91 44.38 -7.46
CA TRP A 52 -8.90 43.98 -8.88
C TRP A 52 -9.01 45.18 -9.83
N ASN A 53 -9.89 46.14 -9.52
CA ASN A 53 -10.07 47.37 -10.31
C ASN A 53 -8.88 48.35 -10.26
N ARG A 54 -7.89 48.15 -9.37
CA ARG A 54 -6.63 48.92 -9.39
C ARG A 54 -5.55 48.30 -10.28
N VAL A 55 -5.57 46.99 -10.50
CA VAL A 55 -4.61 46.30 -11.39
C VAL A 55 -5.01 46.44 -12.86
N SER A 56 -6.32 46.45 -13.16
CA SER A 56 -6.87 46.51 -14.53
C SER A 56 -6.69 47.86 -15.28
N LYS A 57 -5.80 48.75 -14.82
CA LYS A 57 -5.57 50.09 -15.40
C LYS A 57 -4.13 50.37 -15.87
N LEU A 58 -3.24 49.38 -15.86
CA LEU A 58 -1.84 49.52 -16.33
C LEU A 58 -1.50 48.74 -17.61
N SER A 59 -2.51 48.22 -18.33
CA SER A 59 -2.33 47.45 -19.57
C SER A 59 -3.16 48.01 -20.73
N ASN A 60 -3.07 49.32 -21.01
CA ASN A 60 -3.75 49.92 -22.16
C ASN A 60 -3.13 51.25 -22.70
N VAL A 61 -1.81 51.41 -22.63
CA VAL A 61 -1.07 52.38 -23.45
C VAL A 61 0.25 51.75 -23.90
N TRP A 62 0.39 51.51 -25.21
CA TRP A 62 1.62 51.63 -26.03
C TRP A 62 1.37 50.90 -27.37
N GLY A 63 0.93 51.66 -28.37
CA GLY A 63 0.69 51.16 -29.72
C GLY A 63 0.52 52.32 -30.69
N SER A 64 1.30 52.30 -31.76
CA SER A 64 1.43 53.36 -32.78
C SER A 64 2.26 54.60 -32.38
N TRP A 65 2.84 55.23 -33.42
CA TRP A 65 3.77 56.37 -33.46
C TRP A 65 5.16 56.15 -32.81
N GLY A 66 6.27 56.64 -33.37
CA GLY A 66 6.45 57.17 -34.74
C GLY A 66 7.44 58.34 -34.88
N SER A 67 8.70 58.03 -35.17
CA SER A 67 9.73 58.94 -35.72
C SER A 67 10.39 60.00 -34.79
N THR A 68 11.55 60.47 -35.26
CA THR A 68 12.32 61.68 -34.90
C THR A 68 12.92 61.90 -33.49
N ASN A 69 14.26 61.94 -33.46
CA ASN A 69 15.14 62.83 -32.67
C ASN A 69 15.21 62.68 -31.13
N LYS A 70 16.24 63.20 -30.43
CA LYS A 70 17.72 63.38 -30.67
C LYS A 70 18.32 63.99 -29.37
N TYR A 71 19.56 63.64 -28.99
CA TYR A 71 20.24 64.04 -27.73
C TYR A 71 19.61 63.42 -26.46
N GLU A 72 20.26 63.31 -25.29
CA GLU A 72 21.58 63.80 -24.82
C GLU A 72 22.58 62.66 -24.48
N GLU A 73 23.72 62.99 -23.83
CA GLU A 73 24.96 62.20 -23.78
C GLU A 73 25.68 62.33 -22.41
N LYS A 74 26.50 61.32 -22.02
CA LYS A 74 27.48 61.31 -20.89
C LYS A 74 26.88 61.29 -19.47
N LYS A 75 27.54 60.72 -18.44
CA LYS A 75 29.00 60.54 -18.17
C LYS A 75 29.43 59.12 -17.76
N GLU A 76 30.73 58.87 -17.97
CA GLU A 76 31.73 58.08 -17.19
C GLU A 76 31.20 57.02 -16.20
N GLU A 77 31.62 55.74 -16.18
CA GLU A 77 32.79 55.03 -16.74
C GLU A 77 34.17 55.67 -16.48
N GLU A 78 34.67 55.58 -15.24
CA GLU A 78 36.12 55.41 -15.00
C GLU A 78 36.44 54.74 -13.64
N GLU A 79 36.67 53.42 -13.62
CA GLU A 79 37.59 52.68 -12.71
C GLU A 79 37.49 51.16 -13.00
N GLY A 80 38.22 50.65 -14.00
CA GLY A 80 38.07 49.24 -14.39
C GLY A 80 39.15 48.60 -15.28
N LYS A 81 40.31 49.25 -15.51
CA LYS A 81 41.34 48.74 -16.46
C LYS A 81 42.80 48.98 -16.00
N LYS A 82 43.27 48.16 -15.04
CA LYS A 82 44.67 47.66 -14.87
C LYS A 82 44.72 46.85 -13.56
N LEU A 83 45.37 45.68 -13.46
CA LEU A 83 46.29 44.99 -14.37
C LEU A 83 45.93 43.51 -14.59
N LEU A 84 46.17 43.05 -15.81
CA LEU A 84 46.14 41.64 -16.23
C LEU A 84 47.56 41.22 -16.63
N LYS A 85 48.07 40.10 -16.08
CA LYS A 85 49.29 39.34 -16.47
C LYS A 85 49.37 38.14 -15.52
N GLN A 86 49.61 36.88 -15.90
CA GLN A 86 50.14 36.21 -17.10
C GLN A 86 49.40 34.84 -17.28
N SER A 87 49.59 33.97 -18.28
CA SER A 87 49.79 34.02 -19.76
C SER A 87 50.19 32.60 -20.24
N CYS A 88 49.69 31.94 -21.30
CA CYS A 88 48.64 32.16 -22.32
C CYS A 88 48.07 30.74 -22.69
N GLN A 89 47.71 30.24 -23.89
CA GLN A 89 47.75 30.68 -25.30
C GLN A 89 46.86 29.77 -26.19
N GLY A 90 46.46 30.23 -27.39
CA GLY A 90 45.77 29.39 -28.42
C GLY A 90 44.28 29.75 -28.62
N ALA A 91 43.81 29.78 -29.88
CA ALA A 91 42.47 30.29 -30.23
C ALA A 91 41.88 29.62 -31.51
N TRP A 92 40.65 30.03 -31.86
CA TRP A 92 39.78 29.66 -33.00
C TRP A 92 38.87 28.43 -32.77
N ALA A 93 37.56 28.49 -33.05
CA ALA A 93 36.69 29.62 -33.44
C ALA A 93 35.20 29.34 -33.11
N PRO A 94 34.33 30.37 -32.96
CA PRO A 94 32.91 30.19 -32.65
C PRO A 94 32.02 30.13 -33.90
N SER A 95 30.99 29.27 -33.90
CA SER A 95 29.92 29.31 -34.91
C SER A 95 28.67 28.53 -34.50
N ARG A 96 27.49 29.19 -34.54
CA ARG A 96 26.12 28.61 -34.52
C ARG A 96 25.79 27.76 -33.25
N ASP A 97 24.79 28.09 -32.44
CA ASP A 97 23.45 28.54 -32.81
C ASP A 97 22.89 29.69 -31.96
N LEU A 98 22.54 30.78 -32.64
CA LEU A 98 21.70 31.87 -32.10
C LEU A 98 20.41 32.03 -32.95
N ALA A 99 20.00 30.94 -33.62
CA ALA A 99 18.91 30.90 -34.60
C ALA A 99 17.70 30.06 -34.17
N LEU A 100 17.73 29.42 -32.99
CA LEU A 100 16.64 28.54 -32.50
C LEU A 100 15.77 29.17 -31.39
N VAL A 101 15.97 30.46 -31.08
CA VAL A 101 15.22 31.20 -30.04
C VAL A 101 14.13 32.10 -30.63
N MET A 102 14.16 32.40 -31.94
CA MET A 102 13.13 33.23 -32.63
C MET A 102 12.24 32.48 -33.63
N VAL A 103 12.26 31.14 -33.65
CA VAL A 103 11.31 30.32 -34.43
C VAL A 103 10.33 29.55 -33.54
N THR A 104 10.73 29.23 -32.31
CA THR A 104 9.93 28.49 -31.31
C THR A 104 8.84 29.32 -30.62
N ALA A 105 8.87 30.65 -30.74
CA ALA A 105 7.86 31.55 -30.15
C ALA A 105 6.52 31.58 -30.94
N SER A 106 6.56 31.42 -32.27
CA SER A 106 5.38 31.63 -33.13
C SER A 106 4.45 30.41 -33.28
N LEU A 107 4.77 29.26 -32.66
CA LEU A 107 3.97 28.02 -32.74
C LEU A 107 3.31 27.59 -31.42
N ARG A 108 3.36 28.42 -30.37
CA ARG A 108 2.59 28.19 -29.12
C ARG A 108 1.44 29.19 -28.87
N LEU A 109 1.04 29.96 -29.89
CA LEU A 109 -0.08 30.91 -29.81
C LEU A 109 -1.28 30.61 -30.75
N GLN A 110 -1.32 29.45 -31.40
CA GLN A 110 -2.48 29.02 -32.23
C GLN A 110 -3.23 27.76 -31.71
N HIS A 111 -2.88 27.22 -30.55
CA HIS A 111 -3.49 25.98 -30.02
C HIS A 111 -4.33 26.13 -28.74
N VAL A 112 -4.62 27.36 -28.31
CA VAL A 112 -5.58 27.66 -27.22
C VAL A 112 -6.89 28.24 -27.75
N ALA A 113 -6.88 28.84 -28.96
CA ALA A 113 -8.02 29.53 -29.54
C ALA A 113 -8.91 28.65 -30.45
N ARG A 114 -9.21 27.39 -30.06
CA ARG A 114 -10.09 26.51 -30.87
C ARG A 114 -10.92 25.44 -30.15
N LEU A 115 -11.18 25.56 -28.85
CA LEU A 115 -12.13 24.71 -28.11
C LEU A 115 -13.14 25.54 -27.29
N SER A 116 -13.98 26.31 -28.00
CA SER A 116 -15.01 27.19 -27.41
C SER A 116 -16.43 26.92 -27.93
N HIS A 117 -16.72 25.71 -28.42
CA HIS A 117 -18.08 25.27 -28.76
C HIS A 117 -18.34 23.80 -28.39
N LEU A 118 -19.00 23.58 -27.25
CA LEU A 118 -20.25 22.80 -27.08
C LEU A 118 -20.71 22.87 -25.61
N ARG A 119 -21.97 22.53 -25.32
CA ARG A 119 -22.64 22.82 -24.03
C ARG A 119 -23.06 21.55 -23.28
N THR A 120 -22.81 21.51 -21.95
CA THR A 120 -23.69 21.05 -20.83
C THR A 120 -24.50 19.73 -20.90
N PRO A 121 -25.00 19.17 -19.78
CA PRO A 121 -24.50 19.16 -18.39
C PRO A 121 -24.51 17.75 -17.75
N ARG A 122 -23.81 17.54 -16.62
CA ARG A 122 -24.17 16.54 -15.58
C ARG A 122 -23.26 16.62 -14.34
N TRP A 123 -23.71 17.35 -13.30
CA TRP A 123 -23.21 17.24 -11.92
C TRP A 123 -24.32 17.58 -10.91
N GLU A 124 -25.36 16.75 -10.91
CA GLU A 124 -26.26 16.58 -9.75
C GLU A 124 -26.48 15.07 -9.55
N ARG A 125 -26.73 14.66 -8.30
CA ARG A 125 -26.80 13.28 -7.78
C ARG A 125 -25.44 12.62 -7.46
N HIS A 126 -24.96 12.87 -6.24
CA HIS A 126 -24.89 11.82 -5.20
C HIS A 126 -24.87 12.46 -3.81
N LEU A 127 -26.05 12.59 -3.19
CA LEU A 127 -26.18 13.03 -1.79
C LEU A 127 -27.46 12.40 -1.19
N LYS A 128 -27.45 11.07 -1.07
CA LYS A 128 -28.38 10.21 -0.31
C LYS A 128 -28.03 8.73 -0.55
N LEU A 129 -27.39 8.08 0.43
CA LEU A 129 -27.50 6.62 0.71
C LEU A 129 -26.71 6.25 1.99
N LEU A 130 -27.01 6.93 3.09
CA LEU A 130 -26.75 6.53 4.47
C LEU A 130 -27.95 6.98 5.31
N LEU A 131 -28.23 6.27 6.43
CA LEU A 131 -29.57 6.06 7.01
C LEU A 131 -30.42 5.15 6.10
N VAL A 132 -30.97 4.01 6.54
CA VAL A 132 -31.08 3.35 7.86
C VAL A 132 -30.74 1.85 7.60
N ASP A 133 -30.03 1.13 8.46
CA ASP A 133 -30.64 0.40 9.59
C ASP A 133 -29.75 0.31 10.84
N GLY A 134 -30.35 0.68 11.97
CA GLY A 134 -29.91 0.28 13.31
C GLY A 134 -31.15 -0.11 14.11
N ILE A 135 -31.34 -1.40 14.38
CA ILE A 135 -32.51 -1.92 15.10
C ILE A 135 -32.06 -2.47 16.46
N VAL A 136 -32.41 -1.74 17.51
CA VAL A 136 -32.54 -2.27 18.88
C VAL A 136 -34.02 -2.29 19.23
N ARG A 137 -34.46 -3.38 19.89
CA ARG A 137 -35.86 -3.64 20.25
C ARG A 137 -36.47 -2.53 21.11
N THR A 138 -37.74 -2.21 20.89
CA THR A 138 -38.71 -1.95 21.97
C THR A 138 -40.12 -2.34 21.51
N ASP A 139 -41.11 -2.23 22.40
CA ASP A 139 -42.27 -3.13 22.45
C ASP A 139 -43.61 -2.46 22.06
N ARG A 140 -44.60 -3.30 21.70
CA ARG A 140 -46.07 -3.12 21.80
C ARG A 140 -46.95 -2.28 20.82
N THR A 141 -48.09 -2.93 20.54
CA THR A 141 -49.49 -2.43 20.42
C THR A 141 -49.98 -1.63 19.20
N ASP A 142 -50.68 -2.38 18.33
CA ASP A 142 -52.12 -2.26 18.03
C ASP A 142 -52.71 -1.47 16.83
N GLN A 143 -53.75 -2.13 16.29
CA GLN A 143 -54.94 -1.66 15.55
C GLN A 143 -54.87 -0.99 14.16
N GLN A 144 -55.53 -1.69 13.21
CA GLN A 144 -56.56 -1.18 12.26
C GLN A 144 -56.18 -0.11 11.20
N GLN A 145 -56.87 0.03 10.05
CA GLN A 145 -57.59 -0.86 9.12
C GLN A 145 -57.95 0.02 7.88
N HIS A 146 -58.55 -0.54 6.81
CA HIS A 146 -59.10 0.18 5.63
C HIS A 146 -58.12 0.86 4.64
N SER A 147 -58.55 1.25 3.42
CA SER A 147 -58.91 0.36 2.27
C SER A 147 -59.27 1.16 1.00
N LEU A 148 -58.65 0.80 -0.16
CA LEU A 148 -59.14 1.03 -1.55
C LEU A 148 -59.24 2.50 -2.07
N PRO A 149 -59.49 2.77 -3.37
CA PRO A 149 -58.87 2.17 -4.58
C PRO A 149 -58.51 3.14 -5.75
N SER A 150 -57.80 2.58 -6.74
CA SER A 150 -57.68 2.87 -8.20
C SER A 150 -58.32 4.11 -8.90
N ILE A 151 -57.54 4.70 -9.83
CA ILE A 151 -57.86 5.16 -11.21
C ILE A 151 -56.49 5.25 -11.94
N ALA A 152 -56.17 4.83 -13.17
CA ALA A 152 -56.83 4.41 -14.42
C ALA A 152 -56.59 5.40 -15.60
N ASN A 153 -56.23 4.85 -16.77
CA ASN A 153 -55.93 5.51 -18.07
C ASN A 153 -54.64 6.37 -18.15
N GLY A 154 -53.85 6.40 -19.23
CA GLY A 154 -53.81 5.54 -20.44
C GLY A 154 -54.01 6.27 -21.77
N VAL A 155 -52.92 6.55 -22.51
CA VAL A 155 -52.90 6.96 -23.94
C VAL A 155 -51.63 6.41 -24.61
N SER A 156 -51.72 5.98 -25.87
CA SER A 156 -50.60 5.59 -26.73
C SER A 156 -50.50 6.47 -27.98
N VAL A 157 -49.30 6.62 -28.54
CA VAL A 157 -49.06 7.17 -29.90
C VAL A 157 -47.96 6.37 -30.58
N SER A 158 -48.11 6.10 -31.88
CA SER A 158 -47.19 5.31 -32.70
C SER A 158 -46.22 6.20 -33.50
N GLY A 159 -45.08 5.64 -33.93
CA GLY A 159 -44.10 6.32 -34.78
C GLY A 159 -43.12 5.33 -35.44
N TYR A 160 -43.45 4.89 -36.65
CA TYR A 160 -42.56 4.10 -37.51
C TYR A 160 -41.47 4.97 -38.15
N ILE A 161 -40.32 4.35 -38.48
CA ILE A 161 -39.52 4.62 -39.69
C ILE A 161 -38.65 3.38 -39.96
N GLU A 162 -38.70 2.86 -41.19
CA GLU A 162 -37.73 1.91 -41.76
C GLU A 162 -36.92 2.65 -42.84
N ILE A 163 -35.60 2.43 -42.93
CA ILE A 163 -34.81 2.66 -44.16
C ILE A 163 -33.77 1.52 -44.30
N SER A 164 -33.50 1.12 -45.54
CA SER A 164 -32.85 -0.13 -45.95
C SER A 164 -31.33 -0.07 -46.14
N HIS A 165 -30.70 -1.25 -46.33
CA HIS A 165 -29.39 -1.40 -46.98
C HIS A 165 -29.39 -0.84 -48.42
N PRO A 166 -28.19 -0.66 -49.01
CA PRO A 166 -27.74 -1.66 -50.00
C PRO A 166 -26.29 -2.14 -49.84
N SER A 167 -25.98 -3.28 -50.46
CA SER A 167 -24.64 -3.87 -50.58
C SER A 167 -24.06 -3.65 -51.98
N PHE A 168 -22.74 -3.63 -52.15
CA PHE A 168 -22.10 -4.08 -53.40
C PHE A 168 -20.64 -4.53 -53.20
N LEU A 169 -20.16 -5.44 -54.07
CA LEU A 169 -18.79 -5.96 -54.07
C LEU A 169 -17.91 -5.27 -55.11
N VAL A 170 -16.60 -5.20 -54.84
CA VAL A 170 -15.54 -5.45 -55.84
C VAL A 170 -14.45 -6.27 -55.16
N SER A 171 -13.85 -7.22 -55.89
CA SER A 171 -12.71 -8.02 -55.46
C SER A 171 -11.55 -7.89 -56.46
N GLN A 172 -10.30 -8.07 -55.99
CA GLN A 172 -9.23 -8.56 -56.86
C GLN A 172 -8.10 -9.22 -56.05
N PHE A 173 -7.55 -10.29 -56.63
CA PHE A 173 -6.34 -10.99 -56.18
C PHE A 173 -5.10 -10.39 -56.85
N LEU A 174 -3.91 -10.77 -56.36
CA LEU A 174 -2.76 -11.34 -57.12
C LEU A 174 -1.47 -11.20 -56.25
N ILE A 175 -0.98 -12.30 -55.66
CA ILE A 175 0.20 -13.08 -56.08
C ILE A 175 1.55 -12.59 -55.50
N LEU A 176 2.31 -13.56 -54.95
CA LEU A 176 3.70 -13.42 -54.49
C LEU A 176 4.69 -13.67 -55.64
N PRO A 177 5.94 -13.21 -55.52
CA PRO A 177 7.02 -14.19 -55.51
C PRO A 177 8.08 -13.97 -54.41
N SER A 178 8.88 -15.00 -54.17
CA SER A 178 10.01 -15.01 -53.22
C SER A 178 11.35 -14.78 -53.93
N MET A 179 12.36 -14.23 -53.22
CA MET A 179 13.79 -14.45 -53.55
C MET A 179 14.72 -14.36 -52.32
N SER A 180 15.51 -15.41 -52.15
CA SER A 180 16.90 -15.53 -51.65
C SER A 180 17.55 -14.47 -50.72
N ARG A 181 18.19 -14.96 -49.65
CA ARG A 181 19.32 -14.31 -48.96
C ARG A 181 20.62 -14.38 -49.80
N PRO A 182 21.53 -13.42 -49.63
CA PRO A 182 22.97 -13.68 -49.64
C PRO A 182 23.60 -13.46 -48.24
N SER A 183 24.74 -14.08 -47.99
CA SER A 183 25.50 -14.01 -46.73
C SER A 183 26.93 -13.51 -46.96
N LEU A 184 27.42 -12.63 -46.08
CA LEU A 184 28.85 -12.31 -45.96
C LEU A 184 29.28 -12.27 -44.49
N GLN A 185 30.55 -12.62 -44.24
CA GLN A 185 31.23 -12.64 -42.94
C GLN A 185 32.54 -11.82 -43.04
N PHE A 186 33.41 -11.88 -42.00
CA PHE A 186 34.74 -11.27 -41.89
C PHE A 186 34.71 -9.74 -41.65
N LEU A 187 35.39 -9.12 -40.66
CA LEU A 187 36.30 -9.51 -39.54
C LEU A 187 36.09 -8.46 -38.40
N ARG A 188 36.67 -8.47 -37.18
CA ARG A 188 37.84 -9.14 -36.57
C ARG A 188 37.71 -9.13 -35.02
N PRO A 189 38.08 -10.18 -34.26
CA PRO A 189 38.12 -10.13 -32.80
C PRO A 189 39.56 -10.04 -32.23
N CYS A 190 39.75 -9.35 -31.10
CA CYS A 190 41.03 -9.26 -30.38
C CYS A 190 40.89 -9.61 -28.89
N LEU A 191 41.28 -10.84 -28.56
CA LEU A 191 41.73 -11.41 -27.27
C LEU A 191 41.56 -10.58 -25.96
N SER A 192 40.85 -11.16 -25.00
CA SER A 192 41.33 -11.25 -23.61
C SER A 192 41.23 -12.70 -23.12
N ARG A 193 41.93 -13.08 -22.04
CA ARG A 193 42.22 -14.49 -21.69
C ARG A 193 41.69 -14.86 -20.30
N SER A 194 41.25 -16.11 -20.17
CA SER A 194 41.32 -16.93 -18.95
C SER A 194 40.55 -16.47 -17.69
N PHE A 195 39.29 -16.92 -17.59
CA PHE A 195 38.79 -17.56 -16.36
C PHE A 195 37.98 -18.81 -16.73
N ARG A 196 38.25 -19.94 -16.06
CA ARG A 196 37.47 -21.19 -16.18
C ARG A 196 36.85 -21.52 -14.82
N PRO A 197 35.51 -21.56 -14.68
CA PRO A 197 34.88 -22.21 -13.54
C PRO A 197 35.08 -23.73 -13.61
N LEU A 198 35.30 -24.37 -12.46
CA LEU A 198 35.30 -25.83 -12.34
C LEU A 198 33.86 -26.37 -12.35
N LEU A 199 33.29 -26.53 -13.55
CA LEU A 199 32.03 -27.24 -13.76
C LEU A 199 32.17 -28.72 -13.33
N ARG A 200 31.65 -29.06 -12.14
CA ARG A 200 31.53 -30.46 -11.70
C ARG A 200 30.65 -31.24 -12.67
N VAL A 201 31.15 -32.38 -13.16
CA VAL A 201 30.48 -33.23 -14.17
C VAL A 201 29.12 -33.73 -13.70
N GLU A 202 28.93 -33.87 -12.38
CA GLU A 202 27.64 -34.21 -11.75
C GLU A 202 26.53 -33.21 -12.08
N HIS A 203 26.83 -31.90 -12.11
CA HIS A 203 25.83 -30.87 -12.43
C HIS A 203 25.42 -30.93 -13.92
N ALA A 204 26.34 -31.31 -14.81
CA ALA A 204 26.05 -31.47 -16.23
C ALA A 204 25.04 -32.60 -16.51
N ARG A 205 25.01 -33.65 -15.66
CA ARG A 205 24.01 -34.72 -15.75
C ARG A 205 22.61 -34.25 -15.34
N VAL A 206 22.51 -33.39 -14.33
CA VAL A 206 21.22 -32.76 -13.95
C VAL A 206 20.74 -31.83 -15.07
N TYR A 207 21.62 -30.98 -15.60
CA TYR A 207 21.29 -30.05 -16.69
C TYR A 207 20.81 -30.78 -17.95
N THR A 208 21.48 -31.87 -18.35
CA THR A 208 21.04 -32.70 -19.49
C THR A 208 19.75 -33.48 -19.21
N ALA A 209 19.51 -33.93 -17.98
CA ALA A 209 18.24 -34.60 -17.60
C ALA A 209 17.04 -33.64 -17.44
N VAL A 210 17.27 -32.33 -17.31
CA VAL A 210 16.25 -31.28 -17.43
C VAL A 210 15.99 -30.98 -18.91
N GLN A 211 17.05 -30.72 -19.69
CA GLN A 211 16.95 -30.49 -21.13
C GLN A 211 16.25 -31.65 -21.88
N TRP A 212 16.48 -32.91 -21.51
CA TRP A 212 15.79 -34.06 -22.11
C TRP A 212 14.27 -34.11 -21.84
N ARG A 213 13.79 -33.50 -20.74
CA ARG A 213 12.36 -33.35 -20.47
C ARG A 213 11.73 -32.18 -21.23
N LEU A 214 12.50 -31.14 -21.52
CA LEU A 214 12.05 -29.98 -22.30
C LEU A 214 12.03 -30.25 -23.82
N ALA A 215 13.01 -31.02 -24.31
CA ALA A 215 13.18 -31.34 -25.73
C ALA A 215 12.02 -32.14 -26.39
N HIS A 216 11.03 -32.57 -25.62
CA HIS A 216 9.88 -33.35 -26.10
C HIS A 216 8.57 -32.57 -26.22
N SER A 217 8.52 -31.29 -25.80
CA SER A 217 7.34 -30.44 -26.03
C SER A 217 7.46 -29.66 -27.34
N ALA A 218 6.74 -30.09 -28.37
CA ALA A 218 6.50 -29.27 -29.55
C ALA A 218 5.61 -28.07 -29.16
N SER A 219 6.22 -26.92 -28.92
CA SER A 219 5.51 -25.69 -28.55
C SER A 219 4.89 -25.02 -29.78
N ASP A 220 3.55 -24.95 -29.82
CA ASP A 220 2.86 -23.96 -30.63
C ASP A 220 3.19 -22.56 -30.07
N SER A 221 3.53 -21.62 -30.95
CA SER A 221 3.87 -20.23 -30.62
C SER A 221 2.84 -19.53 -29.76
N PHE A 222 1.56 -19.95 -29.81
CA PHE A 222 0.48 -19.35 -29.02
C PHE A 222 0.10 -20.13 -27.76
N LEU A 223 0.67 -21.32 -27.54
CA LEU A 223 0.34 -22.21 -26.42
C LEU A 223 1.51 -22.44 -25.45
N GLY A 224 2.74 -22.19 -25.88
CA GLY A 224 3.96 -22.31 -25.07
C GLY A 224 4.37 -23.76 -24.77
N PRO A 225 5.18 -24.03 -23.73
CA PRO A 225 5.53 -25.39 -23.33
C PRO A 225 4.30 -26.14 -22.79
N HIS A 226 4.26 -27.45 -23.04
CA HIS A 226 3.15 -28.32 -22.65
C HIS A 226 3.63 -29.43 -21.72
N ASP A 227 3.06 -29.50 -20.52
CA ASP A 227 3.00 -30.76 -19.78
C ASP A 227 1.92 -31.69 -20.37
N VAL A 228 2.00 -32.98 -20.03
CA VAL A 228 1.13 -34.03 -20.56
C VAL A 228 -0.35 -33.84 -20.15
N GLU A 229 -0.63 -33.15 -19.04
CA GLU A 229 -2.00 -32.92 -18.56
C GLU A 229 -2.65 -31.73 -19.27
N LYS A 230 -1.94 -30.61 -19.36
CA LYS A 230 -2.30 -29.44 -20.18
C LYS A 230 -2.58 -29.86 -21.63
N GLN A 231 -1.75 -30.72 -22.21
CA GLN A 231 -1.97 -31.22 -23.57
C GLN A 231 -3.29 -32.03 -23.67
N LYS A 232 -3.49 -33.03 -22.81
CA LYS A 232 -4.74 -33.81 -22.76
C LYS A 232 -5.97 -32.92 -22.57
N ARG A 233 -5.87 -31.86 -21.77
CA ARG A 233 -6.95 -30.88 -21.58
C ARG A 233 -7.26 -30.09 -22.84
N LEU A 234 -6.26 -29.57 -23.53
CA LEU A 234 -6.45 -28.82 -24.77
C LEU A 234 -7.09 -29.69 -25.86
N ASP A 235 -6.69 -30.95 -25.96
CA ASP A 235 -7.29 -31.87 -26.93
C ASP A 235 -8.72 -32.27 -26.55
N GLN A 236 -9.06 -32.43 -25.26
CA GLN A 236 -10.46 -32.57 -24.81
C GLN A 236 -11.33 -31.38 -25.23
N LEU A 237 -10.81 -30.15 -25.10
CA LEU A 237 -11.54 -28.92 -25.42
C LEU A 237 -11.73 -28.75 -26.93
N ARG A 238 -10.66 -28.96 -27.72
CA ARG A 238 -10.65 -28.96 -29.20
C ARG A 238 -11.66 -29.94 -29.79
N ASN A 239 -11.79 -31.13 -29.21
CA ASN A 239 -12.74 -32.17 -29.62
C ASN A 239 -14.23 -31.82 -29.39
N VAL A 240 -14.55 -30.61 -28.89
CA VAL A 240 -15.92 -30.10 -28.76
C VAL A 240 -16.13 -28.82 -29.55
N LYS A 241 -15.20 -27.85 -29.47
CA LYS A 241 -15.23 -26.60 -30.24
C LYS A 241 -13.84 -25.94 -30.28
N PRO A 242 -13.60 -24.97 -31.19
CA PRO A 242 -12.35 -24.20 -31.23
C PRO A 242 -12.00 -23.52 -29.89
N LEU A 243 -10.70 -23.39 -29.60
CA LEU A 243 -10.20 -23.00 -28.28
C LEU A 243 -10.60 -21.56 -27.90
N GLU A 244 -10.60 -20.65 -28.86
CA GLU A 244 -11.00 -19.26 -28.71
C GLU A 244 -12.46 -19.10 -28.24
N GLN A 245 -13.34 -20.06 -28.57
CA GLN A 245 -14.73 -20.05 -28.12
C GLN A 245 -14.90 -20.39 -26.63
N TYR A 246 -13.83 -20.79 -25.92
CA TYR A 246 -13.81 -20.97 -24.47
C TYR A 246 -13.38 -19.72 -23.70
N HIS A 247 -12.99 -18.65 -24.41
CA HIS A 247 -12.67 -17.34 -23.84
C HIS A 247 -13.54 -16.24 -24.48
N PRO A 248 -14.88 -16.36 -24.42
CA PRO A 248 -15.79 -15.43 -25.07
C PRO A 248 -15.68 -14.03 -24.45
N ARG A 249 -15.83 -12.98 -25.28
CA ARG A 249 -16.10 -11.63 -24.76
C ARG A 249 -17.43 -11.67 -23.99
N LEU A 250 -17.45 -11.11 -22.79
CA LEU A 250 -18.67 -11.00 -21.99
C LEU A 250 -19.66 -10.05 -22.69
N THR A 251 -20.71 -10.61 -23.28
CA THR A 251 -21.81 -9.84 -23.88
C THR A 251 -22.91 -9.62 -22.86
N HIS A 252 -23.69 -8.55 -23.01
CA HIS A 252 -24.69 -8.15 -22.02
C HIS A 252 -26.10 -8.21 -22.61
N ALA A 253 -26.76 -9.35 -22.40
CA ALA A 253 -28.18 -9.49 -22.71
C ALA A 253 -29.01 -8.54 -21.82
N PRO A 254 -29.92 -7.73 -22.39
CA PRO A 254 -30.83 -6.88 -21.65
C PRO A 254 -31.97 -7.69 -21.01
N GLY A 255 -32.60 -7.16 -19.96
CA GLY A 255 -33.78 -7.77 -19.31
C GLY A 255 -33.49 -8.97 -18.40
N LEU A 256 -32.23 -9.25 -18.08
CA LEU A 256 -31.81 -10.32 -17.17
C LEU A 256 -31.32 -9.74 -15.84
N ASP A 257 -31.93 -10.17 -14.74
CA ASP A 257 -31.54 -9.78 -13.38
C ASP A 257 -30.18 -10.42 -13.06
N ARG A 258 -29.16 -9.60 -12.78
CA ARG A 258 -27.79 -10.07 -12.53
C ARG A 258 -27.45 -9.89 -11.06
N LEU A 259 -27.03 -10.98 -10.46
CA LEU A 259 -26.69 -11.07 -9.05
C LEU A 259 -25.32 -11.73 -8.93
N THR A 260 -24.46 -11.22 -8.05
CA THR A 260 -23.35 -12.00 -7.50
C THR A 260 -23.91 -13.20 -6.71
N ILE A 261 -23.05 -14.18 -6.41
CA ILE A 261 -23.47 -15.32 -5.57
C ILE A 261 -23.93 -14.83 -4.18
N ARG A 262 -23.34 -13.74 -3.65
CA ARG A 262 -23.76 -13.12 -2.38
C ARG A 262 -25.18 -12.54 -2.46
N GLU A 263 -25.47 -11.76 -3.51
CA GLU A 263 -26.80 -11.17 -3.70
C GLU A 263 -27.85 -12.23 -4.02
N PHE A 264 -27.50 -13.28 -4.78
CA PHE A 264 -28.38 -14.42 -5.04
C PHE A 264 -28.74 -15.15 -3.74
N ASN A 265 -27.74 -15.49 -2.92
CA ASN A 265 -27.96 -16.14 -1.63
C ASN A 265 -28.82 -15.22 -0.72
N SER A 266 -28.48 -13.93 -0.61
CA SER A 266 -29.22 -12.98 0.22
C SER A 266 -30.65 -12.68 -0.27
N LYS A 267 -30.93 -12.74 -1.58
CA LYS A 267 -32.26 -12.49 -2.16
C LYS A 267 -33.18 -13.71 -2.07
N TYR A 268 -32.62 -14.92 -2.07
CA TYR A 268 -33.39 -16.16 -2.25
C TYR A 268 -33.21 -17.23 -1.17
N ASP A 269 -32.41 -17.03 -0.10
CA ASP A 269 -32.26 -18.06 0.94
C ASP A 269 -33.61 -18.56 1.49
N THR A 270 -34.57 -17.68 1.74
CA THR A 270 -35.85 -18.07 2.35
C THR A 270 -36.83 -18.82 1.43
N ILE A 271 -36.54 -19.01 0.13
CA ILE A 271 -37.49 -19.66 -0.80
C ILE A 271 -37.68 -21.15 -0.47
N GLN A 272 -38.94 -21.59 -0.54
CA GLN A 272 -39.33 -23.00 -0.43
C GLN A 272 -39.63 -23.63 -1.80
N GLU A 273 -40.08 -22.82 -2.76
CA GLU A 273 -40.48 -23.25 -4.10
C GLU A 273 -39.68 -22.54 -5.20
N THR A 274 -39.78 -23.05 -6.44
CA THR A 274 -39.10 -22.47 -7.60
C THR A 274 -39.71 -21.11 -7.95
N GLN A 275 -38.90 -20.07 -7.98
CA GLN A 275 -39.34 -18.73 -8.37
C GLN A 275 -39.32 -18.58 -9.90
N SER A 276 -40.28 -17.85 -10.46
CA SER A 276 -40.31 -17.53 -11.89
C SER A 276 -39.21 -16.56 -12.34
N ASP A 277 -38.53 -15.91 -11.39
CA ASP A 277 -37.44 -14.95 -11.61
C ASP A 277 -36.38 -15.53 -12.56
N LEU A 278 -36.16 -14.84 -13.69
CA LEU A 278 -35.14 -15.19 -14.66
C LEU A 278 -33.80 -14.58 -14.23
N VAL A 279 -33.08 -15.32 -13.38
CA VAL A 279 -31.80 -14.89 -12.85
C VAL A 279 -30.66 -15.36 -13.74
N SER A 280 -29.73 -14.45 -13.99
CA SER A 280 -28.45 -14.77 -14.61
C SER A 280 -27.34 -14.55 -13.59
N LEU A 281 -26.66 -15.63 -13.18
CA LEU A 281 -25.34 -15.55 -12.54
C LEU A 281 -24.29 -15.24 -13.62
N PHE A 282 -24.52 -14.13 -14.31
CA PHE A 282 -23.81 -13.75 -15.52
C PHE A 282 -22.53 -13.01 -15.15
N ALA A 283 -21.41 -13.70 -15.31
CA ALA A 283 -20.10 -13.31 -14.80
C ALA A 283 -20.08 -13.18 -13.26
N THR A 284 -19.62 -14.17 -12.50
CA THR A 284 -18.80 -15.35 -12.83
C THR A 284 -18.80 -16.27 -11.61
N GLY A 285 -18.51 -17.56 -11.77
CA GLY A 285 -18.12 -18.41 -10.64
C GLY A 285 -17.21 -19.55 -11.08
N ARG A 286 -16.35 -20.01 -10.17
CA ARG A 286 -15.44 -21.13 -10.40
C ARG A 286 -16.10 -22.42 -9.96
N VAL A 287 -16.12 -23.41 -10.83
CA VAL A 287 -16.61 -24.77 -10.51
C VAL A 287 -15.67 -25.37 -9.46
N ARG A 288 -16.22 -25.75 -8.29
CA ARG A 288 -15.52 -26.50 -7.24
C ARG A 288 -15.79 -28.00 -7.34
N SER A 289 -17.03 -28.38 -7.65
CA SER A 289 -17.45 -29.77 -7.80
C SER A 289 -18.29 -29.97 -9.06
N VAL A 290 -18.19 -31.17 -9.65
CA VAL A 290 -19.05 -31.66 -10.75
C VAL A 290 -19.62 -33.00 -10.32
N ARG A 291 -20.94 -33.08 -10.14
CA ARG A 291 -21.65 -34.30 -9.71
C ARG A 291 -22.65 -34.74 -10.77
N LEU A 292 -22.56 -36.00 -11.21
CA LEU A 292 -23.38 -36.54 -12.30
C LEU A 292 -24.47 -37.47 -11.73
N ALA A 293 -25.74 -37.15 -11.93
CA ALA A 293 -26.86 -37.99 -11.50
C ALA A 293 -27.50 -38.66 -12.72
N GLY A 294 -26.86 -39.74 -13.19
CA GLY A 294 -27.28 -40.47 -14.38
C GLY A 294 -26.97 -39.74 -15.69
N SER A 295 -27.77 -39.98 -16.73
CA SER A 295 -27.52 -39.49 -18.09
C SER A 295 -28.03 -38.06 -18.34
N LYS A 296 -29.15 -37.66 -17.72
CA LYS A 296 -29.92 -36.43 -18.05
C LYS A 296 -29.95 -35.33 -16.97
N LEU A 297 -29.22 -35.51 -15.85
CA LEU A 297 -29.10 -34.55 -14.76
C LEU A 297 -27.63 -34.45 -14.30
N MET A 298 -27.19 -33.24 -13.97
CA MET A 298 -25.91 -32.98 -13.30
C MET A 298 -26.00 -31.74 -12.40
N PHE A 299 -25.10 -31.66 -11.44
CA PHE A 299 -24.95 -30.56 -10.50
C PHE A 299 -23.53 -30.01 -10.58
N LEU A 300 -23.40 -28.69 -10.49
CA LEU A 300 -22.14 -27.98 -10.30
C LEU A 300 -22.23 -27.25 -8.97
N ASP A 301 -21.24 -27.41 -8.10
CA ASP A 301 -21.10 -26.52 -6.94
C ASP A 301 -20.13 -25.41 -7.36
N ILE A 302 -20.62 -24.17 -7.37
CA ILE A 302 -19.97 -22.98 -7.95
C ILE A 302 -19.63 -21.99 -6.82
N GLU A 303 -18.42 -21.43 -6.85
CA GLU A 303 -17.90 -20.55 -5.81
C GLU A 303 -17.32 -19.24 -6.36
N ARG A 304 -17.51 -18.16 -5.59
CA ARG A 304 -16.86 -16.84 -5.76
C ARG A 304 -17.05 -16.02 -4.48
N ASP A 305 -16.05 -15.21 -4.11
CA ASP A 305 -16.12 -14.21 -3.01
C ASP A 305 -16.59 -14.83 -1.67
N THR A 306 -16.00 -15.99 -1.34
CA THR A 306 -16.34 -16.98 -0.28
C THR A 306 -17.78 -17.52 -0.27
N GLN A 307 -18.60 -17.13 -1.25
CA GLN A 307 -19.98 -17.63 -1.39
C GLN A 307 -20.04 -18.82 -2.34
N ARG A 308 -20.89 -19.79 -2.00
CA ARG A 308 -21.19 -20.97 -2.82
C ARG A 308 -22.66 -21.00 -3.23
N VAL A 309 -22.94 -21.56 -4.40
CA VAL A 309 -24.29 -21.88 -4.91
C VAL A 309 -24.24 -23.14 -5.74
N GLN A 310 -25.30 -23.95 -5.69
CA GLN A 310 -25.46 -25.08 -6.59
C GLN A 310 -26.13 -24.64 -7.90
N ALA A 311 -25.56 -25.02 -9.04
CA ALA A 311 -26.28 -25.02 -10.31
C ALA A 311 -26.75 -26.45 -10.63
N MET A 312 -28.05 -26.61 -10.87
CA MET A 312 -28.67 -27.88 -11.26
C MET A 312 -29.03 -27.81 -12.75
N ILE A 313 -28.54 -28.75 -13.55
CA ILE A 313 -28.74 -28.79 -15.00
C ILE A 313 -29.51 -30.07 -15.35
N GLU A 314 -30.82 -29.92 -15.50
CA GLU A 314 -31.74 -30.97 -15.95
C GLU A 314 -32.05 -30.82 -17.44
N LEU A 315 -31.70 -31.82 -18.25
CA LEU A 315 -31.96 -31.81 -19.70
C LEU A 315 -33.45 -31.63 -20.05
N LYS A 316 -34.36 -32.04 -19.15
CA LYS A 316 -35.81 -31.82 -19.31
C LYS A 316 -36.24 -30.35 -19.11
N LYS A 317 -35.51 -29.55 -18.33
CA LYS A 317 -35.86 -28.15 -17.99
C LYS A 317 -35.22 -27.09 -18.88
N LEU A 318 -34.16 -27.45 -19.63
CA LEU A 318 -33.52 -26.52 -20.57
C LEU A 318 -34.49 -26.02 -21.65
N VAL A 319 -34.37 -24.77 -22.08
CA VAL A 319 -35.39 -24.08 -22.89
C VAL A 319 -35.38 -24.53 -24.36
N ALA A 320 -34.22 -24.63 -24.99
CA ALA A 320 -34.13 -25.26 -26.31
C ALA A 320 -34.49 -26.75 -26.23
N LYS A 321 -35.11 -27.29 -27.29
CA LYS A 321 -35.66 -28.67 -27.34
C LYS A 321 -35.26 -29.44 -28.61
N ASP A 322 -34.27 -28.95 -29.33
CA ASP A 322 -33.76 -29.55 -30.55
C ASP A 322 -32.64 -30.58 -30.26
N ALA A 323 -32.19 -31.27 -31.31
CA ALA A 323 -31.12 -32.26 -31.17
C ALA A 323 -29.78 -31.64 -30.73
N SER A 324 -29.49 -30.37 -31.10
CA SER A 324 -28.22 -29.73 -30.73
C SER A 324 -28.11 -29.49 -29.22
N LEU A 325 -29.22 -29.34 -28.50
CA LEU A 325 -29.22 -29.25 -27.04
C LEU A 325 -28.74 -30.57 -26.39
N GLU A 326 -29.25 -31.72 -26.82
CA GLU A 326 -28.82 -33.01 -26.22
C GLU A 326 -27.32 -33.22 -26.41
N ASP A 327 -26.78 -32.90 -27.59
CA ASP A 327 -25.34 -33.05 -27.87
C ASP A 327 -24.49 -31.94 -27.24
N GLY A 328 -25.00 -30.71 -27.15
CA GLY A 328 -24.38 -29.62 -26.38
C GLY A 328 -24.28 -29.95 -24.88
N PHE A 329 -25.30 -30.58 -24.30
CA PHE A 329 -25.27 -31.05 -22.92
C PHE A 329 -24.29 -32.23 -22.73
N LYS A 330 -24.28 -33.22 -23.64
CA LYS A 330 -23.28 -34.32 -23.64
C LYS A 330 -21.85 -33.76 -23.74
N ALA A 331 -21.63 -32.78 -24.60
CA ALA A 331 -20.35 -32.13 -24.82
C ALA A 331 -19.89 -31.32 -23.60
N PHE A 332 -20.77 -30.48 -23.01
CA PHE A 332 -20.50 -29.75 -21.77
C PHE A 332 -20.15 -30.71 -20.62
N LYS A 333 -20.94 -31.77 -20.45
CA LYS A 333 -20.73 -32.84 -19.44
C LYS A 333 -19.40 -33.58 -19.61
N LYS A 334 -18.85 -33.64 -20.83
CA LYS A 334 -17.54 -34.26 -21.14
C LYS A 334 -16.35 -33.36 -20.77
N ILE A 335 -16.55 -32.04 -20.65
CA ILE A 335 -15.44 -31.07 -20.54
C ILE A 335 -15.46 -30.20 -19.26
N VAL A 336 -16.59 -30.00 -18.59
CA VAL A 336 -16.61 -29.19 -17.35
C VAL A 336 -15.88 -29.90 -16.21
N ARG A 337 -14.97 -29.20 -15.52
CA ARG A 337 -14.19 -29.73 -14.39
C ARG A 337 -13.94 -28.69 -13.28
N ASN A 338 -13.48 -29.16 -12.12
CA ASN A 338 -12.98 -28.30 -11.03
C ASN A 338 -11.96 -27.28 -11.57
N GLY A 339 -12.11 -26.03 -11.17
CA GLY A 339 -11.29 -24.90 -11.61
C GLY A 339 -11.82 -24.12 -12.82
N ASP A 340 -12.70 -24.70 -13.65
CA ASP A 340 -13.30 -23.99 -14.79
C ASP A 340 -14.18 -22.82 -14.31
N TRP A 341 -14.11 -21.68 -15.00
CA TRP A 341 -15.07 -20.59 -14.82
C TRP A 341 -16.28 -20.77 -15.74
N VAL A 342 -17.48 -20.62 -15.19
CA VAL A 342 -18.75 -20.79 -15.93
C VAL A 342 -19.72 -19.61 -15.72
N ALA A 343 -20.62 -19.43 -16.68
CA ALA A 343 -21.88 -18.69 -16.53
C ALA A 343 -23.06 -19.65 -16.53
N VAL A 344 -24.02 -19.42 -15.63
CA VAL A 344 -25.29 -20.16 -15.56
C VAL A 344 -26.45 -19.16 -15.54
N GLN A 345 -27.48 -19.43 -16.32
CA GLN A 345 -28.74 -18.69 -16.37
C GLN A 345 -29.87 -19.66 -16.01
N GLY A 346 -30.81 -19.24 -15.17
CA GLY A 346 -31.79 -20.15 -14.61
C GLY A 346 -32.80 -19.49 -13.65
N ASN A 347 -33.56 -20.33 -12.97
CA ASN A 347 -34.51 -19.92 -11.94
C ASN A 347 -34.00 -20.26 -10.53
N PRO A 348 -34.19 -19.39 -9.52
CA PRO A 348 -33.99 -19.75 -8.12
C PRO A 348 -34.92 -20.89 -7.70
N THR A 349 -34.39 -21.91 -7.03
CA THR A 349 -35.16 -23.02 -6.47
C THR A 349 -34.50 -23.56 -5.20
N ARG A 350 -35.27 -24.23 -4.34
CA ARG A 350 -34.76 -25.05 -3.23
C ARG A 350 -35.03 -26.51 -3.56
N THR A 351 -33.98 -27.33 -3.53
CA THR A 351 -34.08 -28.78 -3.82
C THR A 351 -34.83 -29.53 -2.70
N PRO A 352 -35.33 -30.75 -2.93
CA PRO A 352 -35.96 -31.58 -1.87
C PRO A 352 -35.05 -31.86 -0.67
N SER A 353 -33.73 -31.80 -0.87
CA SER A 353 -32.69 -31.85 0.19
C SER A 353 -32.47 -30.51 0.91
N GLY A 354 -33.30 -29.50 0.66
CA GLY A 354 -33.22 -28.19 1.28
C GLY A 354 -32.09 -27.29 0.78
N GLN A 355 -31.38 -27.62 -0.31
CA GLN A 355 -30.25 -26.80 -0.79
C GLN A 355 -30.72 -25.71 -1.78
N LEU A 356 -30.38 -24.44 -1.51
CA LEU A 356 -30.59 -23.33 -2.44
C LEU A 356 -29.79 -23.54 -3.73
N THR A 357 -30.47 -23.41 -4.86
CA THR A 357 -30.00 -23.90 -6.16
C THR A 357 -30.48 -22.98 -7.29
N LEU A 358 -29.64 -22.77 -8.30
CA LEU A 358 -30.06 -22.21 -9.59
C LEU A 358 -30.41 -23.36 -10.54
N SER A 359 -31.69 -23.52 -10.88
CA SER A 359 -32.15 -24.47 -11.89
C SER A 359 -31.87 -23.89 -13.27
N ALA A 360 -30.87 -24.42 -13.97
CA ALA A 360 -30.41 -23.90 -15.26
C ALA A 360 -31.50 -24.03 -16.34
N LEU A 361 -31.62 -22.99 -17.16
CA LEU A 361 -32.49 -22.91 -18.34
C LEU A 361 -31.73 -23.10 -19.65
N ASP A 362 -30.42 -22.86 -19.65
CA ASP A 362 -29.51 -23.09 -20.78
C ASP A 362 -28.38 -24.04 -20.39
N VAL A 363 -27.74 -24.68 -21.37
CA VAL A 363 -26.46 -25.39 -21.13
C VAL A 363 -25.42 -24.34 -20.68
N PRO A 364 -24.76 -24.51 -19.51
CA PRO A 364 -23.82 -23.51 -18.99
C PRO A 364 -22.67 -23.22 -19.96
N LYS A 365 -22.22 -21.96 -19.97
CA LYS A 365 -21.15 -21.50 -20.85
C LYS A 365 -19.85 -21.44 -20.06
N VAL A 366 -18.86 -22.24 -20.45
CA VAL A 366 -17.47 -22.09 -19.97
C VAL A 366 -16.92 -20.76 -20.49
N LEU A 367 -16.41 -19.95 -19.56
CA LEU A 367 -15.87 -18.60 -19.79
C LEU A 367 -14.34 -18.53 -19.76
N ALA A 368 -13.72 -19.43 -18.98
CA ALA A 368 -12.29 -19.67 -18.96
C ALA A 368 -12.03 -21.07 -18.36
N PRO A 369 -11.62 -22.07 -19.15
CA PRO A 369 -11.34 -23.41 -18.64
C PRO A 369 -10.04 -23.40 -17.84
N CYS A 370 -9.99 -24.16 -16.75
CA CYS A 370 -8.73 -24.43 -16.09
C CYS A 370 -7.94 -25.46 -16.91
N LEU A 371 -6.68 -25.13 -17.24
CA LEU A 371 -5.83 -25.99 -18.08
C LEU A 371 -5.03 -27.03 -17.30
N HIS A 372 -4.89 -26.87 -15.99
CA HIS A 372 -4.26 -27.84 -15.08
C HIS A 372 -5.28 -28.45 -14.11
N HIS A 373 -4.93 -29.56 -13.47
CA HIS A 373 -5.64 -30.10 -12.33
C HIS A 373 -5.46 -29.18 -11.11
N VAL A 374 -6.57 -28.77 -10.50
CA VAL A 374 -6.54 -28.11 -9.18
C VAL A 374 -6.39 -29.23 -8.13
N PRO A 375 -5.29 -29.26 -7.36
CA PRO A 375 -5.11 -30.27 -6.30
C PRO A 375 -6.04 -30.00 -5.12
N ASP A 376 -6.45 -31.06 -4.41
CA ASP A 376 -7.35 -30.92 -3.26
C ASP A 376 -6.66 -30.29 -2.04
N LYS A 377 -5.36 -30.55 -1.86
CA LYS A 377 -4.51 -29.96 -0.82
C LYS A 377 -3.06 -29.86 -1.30
N ILE A 378 -2.33 -28.85 -0.83
CA ILE A 378 -0.86 -28.80 -0.85
C ILE A 378 -0.40 -28.53 0.58
N GLU A 379 0.55 -29.33 1.07
CA GLU A 379 1.09 -29.19 2.43
C GLU A 379 2.48 -28.55 2.47
N ASP A 380 3.24 -28.61 1.36
CA ASP A 380 4.57 -28.01 1.26
C ASP A 380 4.50 -26.46 1.25
N PRO A 381 5.02 -25.77 2.28
CA PRO A 381 4.98 -24.32 2.35
C PRO A 381 5.85 -23.64 1.29
N GLU A 382 6.87 -24.31 0.74
CA GLU A 382 7.68 -23.71 -0.33
C GLU A 382 6.94 -23.71 -1.66
N THR A 383 6.28 -24.81 -2.04
CA THR A 383 5.39 -24.86 -3.21
C THR A 383 4.26 -23.84 -3.12
N LEU A 384 3.63 -23.69 -1.95
CA LEU A 384 2.61 -22.66 -1.72
C LEU A 384 3.16 -21.24 -1.94
N ALA A 385 4.31 -20.92 -1.33
CA ALA A 385 4.94 -19.60 -1.46
C ALA A 385 5.47 -19.31 -2.87
N ARG A 386 5.90 -20.32 -3.63
CA ARG A 386 6.28 -20.20 -5.06
C ARG A 386 5.07 -20.12 -6.00
N ARG A 387 3.88 -20.57 -5.57
CA ARG A 387 2.65 -20.61 -6.38
C ARG A 387 1.44 -20.07 -5.59
N PRO A 388 1.44 -18.78 -5.20
CA PRO A 388 0.39 -18.20 -4.36
C PRO A 388 -1.01 -18.33 -4.97
N HIS A 389 -1.12 -18.29 -6.30
CA HIS A 389 -2.39 -18.51 -7.02
C HIS A 389 -2.96 -19.93 -6.88
N ILE A 390 -2.15 -20.94 -6.51
CA ILE A 390 -2.64 -22.28 -6.13
C ILE A 390 -2.96 -22.30 -4.63
N HIS A 391 -2.21 -21.59 -3.78
CA HIS A 391 -2.56 -21.46 -2.37
C HIS A 391 -3.97 -20.87 -2.20
N SER A 392 -4.28 -19.76 -2.90
CA SER A 392 -5.63 -19.16 -2.93
C SER A 392 -6.69 -20.01 -3.66
N LEU A 393 -6.32 -21.16 -4.22
CA LEU A 393 -7.26 -22.15 -4.75
C LEU A 393 -7.56 -23.27 -3.74
N THR A 394 -6.59 -23.65 -2.90
CA THR A 394 -6.74 -24.76 -1.94
C THR A 394 -7.01 -24.32 -0.50
N SER A 395 -6.84 -23.03 -0.19
CA SER A 395 -7.14 -22.44 1.12
C SER A 395 -7.80 -21.07 0.97
N GLU A 396 -8.66 -20.72 1.91
CA GLU A 396 -9.24 -19.37 2.05
C GLU A 396 -8.26 -18.43 2.79
N GLU A 397 -7.29 -18.99 3.54
CA GLU A 397 -6.32 -18.26 4.37
C GLU A 397 -5.55 -17.14 3.65
N PRO A 398 -5.06 -17.29 2.39
CA PRO A 398 -4.39 -16.20 1.70
C PRO A 398 -5.32 -15.00 1.46
N ALA A 399 -6.62 -15.24 1.22
CA ALA A 399 -7.58 -14.17 1.06
C ALA A 399 -7.88 -13.48 2.40
N ASP A 400 -7.86 -14.23 3.51
CA ASP A 400 -8.09 -13.70 4.85
C ASP A 400 -6.92 -12.82 5.32
N VAL A 401 -5.68 -13.27 5.06
CA VAL A 401 -4.45 -12.48 5.26
C VAL A 401 -4.49 -11.17 4.46
N LEU A 402 -4.93 -11.21 3.20
CA LEU A 402 -5.05 -10.00 2.37
C LEU A 402 -6.13 -9.03 2.88
N ARG A 403 -7.23 -9.53 3.44
CA ARG A 403 -8.29 -8.70 4.05
C ARG A 403 -7.82 -8.05 5.35
N LEU A 404 -7.09 -8.78 6.18
CA LEU A 404 -6.43 -8.20 7.36
C LEU A 404 -5.36 -7.17 6.98
N ARG A 405 -4.58 -7.42 5.92
CA ARG A 405 -3.61 -6.44 5.40
C ARG A 405 -4.28 -5.12 5.00
N ALA A 406 -5.37 -5.19 4.23
CA ALA A 406 -6.13 -4.00 3.86
C ALA A 406 -6.66 -3.26 5.11
N LEU A 407 -7.26 -3.99 6.06
CA LEU A 407 -7.76 -3.43 7.31
C LEU A 407 -6.68 -2.67 8.11
N VAL A 408 -5.47 -3.24 8.26
CA VAL A 408 -4.36 -2.57 8.98
C VAL A 408 -3.97 -1.26 8.29
N TYR A 409 -3.92 -1.24 6.96
CA TYR A 409 -3.53 -0.05 6.18
C TYR A 409 -4.60 1.04 6.26
N ASP A 410 -5.86 0.69 6.07
CA ASP A 410 -6.97 1.62 6.10
C ASP A 410 -7.21 2.15 7.53
N TYR A 411 -7.01 1.32 8.55
CA TYR A 411 -7.08 1.75 9.95
C TYR A 411 -6.04 2.83 10.28
N ILE A 412 -4.77 2.59 9.94
CA ILE A 412 -3.66 3.53 10.22
C ILE A 412 -3.85 4.83 9.42
N ARG A 413 -4.20 4.73 8.13
CA ARG A 413 -4.53 5.89 7.29
C ARG A 413 -5.64 6.74 7.92
N ASN A 414 -6.77 6.13 8.26
CA ASN A 414 -7.91 6.86 8.82
C ASN A 414 -7.57 7.48 10.18
N SER A 415 -6.87 6.76 11.07
CA SER A 415 -6.46 7.28 12.38
C SER A 415 -5.55 8.52 12.29
N LEU A 416 -4.66 8.57 11.29
CA LEU A 416 -3.80 9.73 11.02
C LEU A 416 -4.58 10.87 10.34
N MET A 417 -5.44 10.58 9.36
CA MET A 417 -6.30 11.58 8.71
C MET A 417 -7.30 12.23 9.69
N GLU A 418 -7.91 11.45 10.59
CA GLU A 418 -8.76 11.96 11.67
C GLU A 418 -7.97 12.78 12.70
N SER A 419 -6.67 12.50 12.87
CA SER A 419 -5.73 13.33 13.64
C SER A 419 -5.28 14.60 12.90
N GLY A 420 -5.76 14.84 11.67
CA GLY A 420 -5.43 16.00 10.86
C GLY A 420 -4.09 15.93 10.12
N PHE A 421 -3.57 14.73 9.84
CA PHE A 421 -2.39 14.55 8.99
C PHE A 421 -2.74 14.50 7.51
N LEU A 422 -1.84 15.03 6.68
CA LEU A 422 -1.90 14.95 5.22
C LEU A 422 -1.13 13.70 4.72
N GLU A 423 -1.78 12.86 3.91
CA GLU A 423 -1.08 11.77 3.21
C GLU A 423 -0.30 12.35 2.02
N VAL A 424 0.98 11.99 1.90
CA VAL A 424 1.90 12.46 0.85
C VAL A 424 2.68 11.30 0.23
N GLU A 425 3.23 11.51 -0.98
CA GLU A 425 4.14 10.59 -1.65
C GLU A 425 5.50 11.26 -1.87
N THR A 426 6.59 10.63 -1.44
CA THR A 426 7.97 11.11 -1.66
C THR A 426 8.72 10.28 -2.72
N PRO A 427 9.86 10.75 -3.27
CA PRO A 427 10.57 10.03 -4.33
C PRO A 427 11.04 8.63 -3.91
N ILE A 428 10.70 7.62 -4.71
CA ILE A 428 11.22 6.24 -4.53
C ILE A 428 12.67 6.10 -5.04
N LEU A 429 13.06 6.95 -6.01
CA LEU A 429 14.40 7.00 -6.59
C LEU A 429 15.16 8.22 -6.03
N GLU A 430 16.29 7.97 -5.41
CA GLU A 430 17.12 8.97 -4.75
C GLU A 430 18.55 8.93 -5.31
N VAL A 431 19.22 10.09 -5.41
CA VAL A 431 20.63 10.17 -5.83
C VAL A 431 21.56 9.51 -4.80
N LYS A 432 21.16 9.55 -3.54
CA LYS A 432 21.81 8.94 -2.38
C LYS A 432 20.73 8.60 -1.37
N ALA A 433 20.55 7.31 -1.06
CA ALA A 433 19.60 6.87 -0.05
C ALA A 433 19.97 7.38 1.36
N GLY A 434 18.95 7.69 2.17
CA GLY A 434 19.11 8.15 3.55
C GLY A 434 17.91 7.82 4.44
N GLY A 435 17.90 8.31 5.68
CA GLY A 435 16.84 8.03 6.67
C GLY A 435 16.88 6.63 7.30
N ALA A 436 17.89 5.81 7.00
CA ALA A 436 18.14 4.56 7.71
C ALA A 436 19.62 4.17 7.62
N ILE A 437 20.05 3.28 8.51
CA ILE A 437 21.32 2.56 8.39
C ILE A 437 21.01 1.25 7.67
N ALA A 438 21.03 1.28 6.34
CA ALA A 438 20.66 0.14 5.48
C ALA A 438 21.43 0.16 4.16
N ARG A 439 21.59 -1.00 3.52
CA ARG A 439 22.18 -1.06 2.17
C ARG A 439 21.10 -0.76 1.12
N PRO A 440 21.30 0.22 0.21
CA PRO A 440 20.34 0.47 -0.87
C PRO A 440 20.42 -0.55 -2.01
N PHE A 441 19.41 -0.52 -2.89
CA PHE A 441 19.48 -1.12 -4.22
C PHE A 441 19.89 -0.06 -5.25
N ASP A 442 20.95 -0.34 -6.01
CA ASP A 442 21.46 0.54 -7.07
C ASP A 442 20.71 0.35 -8.39
N THR A 443 20.55 1.43 -9.16
CA THR A 443 19.97 1.44 -10.52
C THR A 443 20.56 2.59 -11.36
N VAL A 444 20.16 2.67 -12.64
CA VAL A 444 20.71 3.64 -13.61
C VAL A 444 19.59 4.27 -14.43
N ALA A 445 19.59 5.61 -14.50
CA ALA A 445 18.71 6.39 -15.38
C ALA A 445 19.40 6.63 -16.73
N ASN A 446 19.17 5.72 -17.68
CA ASN A 446 19.81 5.74 -19.02
C ASN A 446 19.71 7.11 -19.72
N GLU A 447 18.50 7.66 -19.82
CA GLU A 447 18.22 8.96 -20.48
C GLU A 447 18.88 10.16 -19.78
N MET A 448 19.22 10.03 -18.49
CA MET A 448 19.93 11.05 -17.71
C MET A 448 21.43 10.81 -17.74
N SER A 449 22.00 10.60 -18.93
CA SER A 449 23.43 10.32 -19.15
C SER A 449 23.95 9.10 -18.39
N ASN A 450 23.11 8.08 -18.17
CA ASN A 450 23.37 6.93 -17.30
C ASN A 450 23.67 7.32 -15.83
N MET A 451 22.96 8.33 -15.30
CA MET A 451 23.05 8.72 -13.89
C MET A 451 22.73 7.55 -12.96
N HIS A 452 23.64 7.29 -12.01
CA HIS A 452 23.40 6.33 -10.93
C HIS A 452 22.34 6.87 -9.97
N LEU A 453 21.43 5.98 -9.57
CA LEU A 453 20.36 6.25 -8.60
C LEU A 453 20.27 5.06 -7.64
N THR A 454 19.62 5.28 -6.51
CA THR A 454 19.30 4.28 -5.50
C THR A 454 17.80 4.21 -5.26
N LEU A 455 17.28 3.04 -4.88
CA LEU A 455 15.95 2.94 -4.29
C LEU A 455 16.02 3.34 -2.80
N ARG A 456 15.06 4.14 -2.35
CA ARG A 456 15.01 4.66 -0.97
C ARG A 456 14.96 3.57 0.10
N ILE A 457 15.65 3.82 1.22
CA ILE A 457 15.70 2.96 2.41
C ILE A 457 14.74 3.40 3.53
N ALA A 458 14.31 4.67 3.50
CA ALA A 458 13.26 5.34 4.27
C ALA A 458 12.84 6.64 3.53
N PRO A 459 11.59 7.14 3.66
CA PRO A 459 11.17 8.45 3.16
C PRO A 459 11.52 9.64 4.07
N GLU A 460 11.89 9.41 5.34
CA GLU A 460 12.28 10.39 6.37
C GLU A 460 12.84 11.73 5.86
N LEU A 461 13.98 11.72 5.15
CA LEU A 461 14.67 12.98 4.76
C LEU A 461 13.84 13.81 3.77
N SER A 462 13.01 13.15 2.95
CA SER A 462 12.07 13.83 2.05
C SER A 462 10.83 14.34 2.79
N LEU A 463 10.34 13.60 3.79
CA LEU A 463 9.25 14.05 4.66
C LEU A 463 9.68 15.27 5.50
N LYS A 464 10.87 15.25 6.10
CA LYS A 464 11.43 16.41 6.83
C LYS A 464 11.58 17.66 5.96
N ARG A 465 11.93 17.53 4.67
CA ARG A 465 11.91 18.66 3.72
C ARG A 465 10.50 19.27 3.55
N LEU A 466 9.43 18.48 3.64
CA LEU A 466 8.05 18.97 3.63
C LEU A 466 7.64 19.63 4.95
N ILE A 467 8.16 19.17 6.10
CA ILE A 467 8.02 19.87 7.39
C ILE A 467 8.64 21.28 7.31
N VAL A 468 9.88 21.41 6.79
CA VAL A 468 10.51 22.73 6.55
C VAL A 468 9.73 23.55 5.52
N GLY A 469 9.08 22.89 4.56
CA GLY A 469 8.10 23.48 3.64
C GLY A 469 6.77 23.93 4.27
N GLY A 470 6.64 23.88 5.60
CA GLY A 470 5.48 24.38 6.34
C GLY A 470 4.27 23.44 6.36
N GLN A 471 4.48 22.13 6.27
CA GLN A 471 3.43 21.12 6.46
C GLN A 471 3.50 20.55 7.87
N ASP A 472 2.67 21.02 8.81
CA ASP A 472 2.81 20.69 10.25
C ASP A 472 2.55 19.21 10.60
N ARG A 473 1.77 18.49 9.79
CA ARG A 473 1.40 17.08 10.01
C ARG A 473 1.30 16.32 8.69
N ILE A 474 2.25 15.43 8.45
CA ILE A 474 2.32 14.62 7.21
C ILE A 474 2.57 13.15 7.51
N PHE A 475 2.12 12.27 6.62
CA PHE A 475 2.48 10.85 6.65
C PHE A 475 2.58 10.25 5.24
N GLU A 476 3.37 9.19 5.10
CA GLU A 476 3.39 8.35 3.90
C GLU A 476 3.23 6.87 4.29
N ILE A 477 2.31 6.17 3.62
CA ILE A 477 2.23 4.70 3.64
C ILE A 477 2.91 4.19 2.36
N GLY A 478 4.18 3.82 2.48
CA GLY A 478 5.09 3.66 1.35
C GLY A 478 5.83 2.32 1.32
N ARG A 479 6.34 1.97 0.13
CA ARG A 479 7.32 0.88 -0.08
C ARG A 479 8.73 1.44 0.07
N VAL A 480 9.59 0.71 0.77
CA VAL A 480 11.03 0.96 0.92
C VAL A 480 11.82 -0.29 0.58
N PHE A 481 13.11 -0.14 0.27
CA PHE A 481 13.93 -1.18 -0.35
C PHE A 481 15.29 -1.29 0.34
N ARG A 482 15.61 -2.46 0.89
CA ARG A 482 16.89 -2.72 1.60
C ARG A 482 17.55 -3.99 1.08
N ASN A 483 18.77 -3.85 0.58
CA ASN A 483 19.55 -4.86 -0.14
C ASN A 483 20.31 -5.76 0.85
N GLU A 484 19.53 -6.45 1.67
CA GLU A 484 19.95 -7.15 2.89
C GLU A 484 19.57 -8.65 2.86
N GLY A 485 19.75 -9.34 3.99
CA GLY A 485 19.37 -10.74 4.13
C GLY A 485 17.86 -10.95 3.98
N VAL A 486 17.46 -12.11 3.45
CA VAL A 486 16.06 -12.55 3.41
C VAL A 486 15.87 -13.63 4.47
N ASP A 487 15.01 -13.37 5.45
CA ASP A 487 14.75 -14.28 6.57
C ASP A 487 13.24 -14.35 6.91
N ASN A 488 12.89 -14.68 8.16
CA ASN A 488 11.50 -14.79 8.62
C ASN A 488 10.83 -13.42 8.87
N THR A 489 11.58 -12.33 8.95
CA THR A 489 11.13 -10.98 9.34
C THR A 489 11.58 -9.91 8.35
N HIS A 490 12.58 -10.19 7.51
CA HIS A 490 13.14 -9.28 6.53
C HIS A 490 12.88 -9.78 5.11
N ASN A 491 12.27 -8.92 4.29
CA ASN A 491 12.18 -9.06 2.84
C ASN A 491 12.78 -7.80 2.20
N PRO A 492 13.51 -7.87 1.07
CA PRO A 492 14.26 -6.73 0.54
C PRO A 492 13.40 -5.58 0.03
N GLU A 493 12.10 -5.81 -0.14
CA GLU A 493 11.10 -4.77 -0.34
C GLU A 493 10.03 -4.93 0.75
N PHE A 494 9.70 -3.87 1.49
CA PHE A 494 8.71 -3.92 2.56
C PHE A 494 8.02 -2.57 2.76
N SER A 495 6.90 -2.61 3.47
CA SER A 495 5.96 -1.49 3.54
C SER A 495 5.96 -0.90 4.94
N ILE A 496 6.08 0.42 5.02
CA ILE A 496 6.08 1.16 6.27
C ILE A 496 5.04 2.28 6.22
N CYS A 497 4.65 2.75 7.41
CA CYS A 497 4.05 4.06 7.58
C CYS A 497 5.06 4.92 8.33
N GLU A 498 5.41 6.08 7.79
CA GLU A 498 6.14 7.13 8.51
C GLU A 498 5.26 8.37 8.64
N PHE A 499 5.27 9.03 9.79
CA PHE A 499 4.63 10.33 10.00
C PHE A 499 5.56 11.29 10.75
N TYR A 500 5.34 12.59 10.52
CA TYR A 500 6.04 13.69 11.20
C TYR A 500 5.03 14.75 11.66
N GLU A 501 5.16 15.18 12.92
CA GLU A 501 4.25 16.11 13.59
C GLU A 501 5.03 17.24 14.29
N VAL A 502 4.79 18.48 13.85
CA VAL A 502 5.36 19.68 14.47
C VAL A 502 4.81 19.86 15.88
N GLY A 503 5.70 20.11 16.83
CA GLY A 503 5.39 20.25 18.25
C GLY A 503 5.17 18.94 19.01
N ALA A 504 5.21 17.77 18.35
CA ALA A 504 5.16 16.49 19.06
C ALA A 504 6.43 16.26 19.90
N THR A 505 6.23 15.78 21.12
CA THR A 505 7.28 15.38 22.08
C THR A 505 7.29 13.86 22.22
N LEU A 506 8.38 13.30 22.77
CA LEU A 506 8.50 11.85 22.93
C LEU A 506 7.31 11.21 23.71
N PRO A 507 6.78 11.80 24.80
CA PRO A 507 5.58 11.29 25.46
C PRO A 507 4.33 11.30 24.58
N ALA A 508 4.17 12.29 23.70
CA ALA A 508 3.03 12.36 22.77
C ALA A 508 3.13 11.29 21.66
N LEU A 509 4.35 10.99 21.18
CA LEU A 509 4.60 9.87 20.27
C LEU A 509 4.30 8.51 20.94
N ILE A 510 4.64 8.37 22.23
CA ILE A 510 4.31 7.20 23.04
C ILE A 510 2.80 7.03 23.19
N GLU A 511 2.07 8.04 23.69
CA GLU A 511 0.60 8.01 23.87
C GLU A 511 -0.13 7.70 22.54
N ARG A 512 0.29 8.34 21.45
CA ARG A 512 -0.25 8.09 20.10
C ARG A 512 0.00 6.64 19.66
N THR A 513 1.15 6.07 19.99
CA THR A 513 1.50 4.68 19.64
C THR A 513 0.72 3.66 20.48
N GLU A 514 0.64 3.85 21.80
CA GLU A 514 -0.14 3.00 22.70
C GLU A 514 -1.59 2.89 22.20
N LYS A 515 -2.22 4.05 21.97
CA LYS A 515 -3.60 4.12 21.47
C LYS A 515 -3.74 3.46 20.09
N LEU A 516 -2.88 3.79 19.13
CA LEU A 516 -2.99 3.25 17.76
C LEU A 516 -2.87 1.72 17.74
N ILE A 517 -1.97 1.14 18.54
CA ILE A 517 -1.76 -0.31 18.61
C ILE A 517 -2.90 -1.01 19.38
N HIS A 518 -3.36 -0.43 20.50
CA HIS A 518 -4.49 -0.94 21.27
C HIS A 518 -5.80 -0.93 20.45
N ASP A 519 -6.15 0.22 19.87
CA ASP A 519 -7.42 0.38 19.16
C ASP A 519 -7.43 -0.42 17.83
N LEU A 520 -6.26 -0.63 17.20
CA LEU A 520 -6.09 -1.57 16.08
C LEU A 520 -6.30 -3.02 16.54
N HIS A 521 -5.73 -3.44 17.67
CA HIS A 521 -5.95 -4.78 18.24
C HIS A 521 -7.45 -5.03 18.51
N VAL A 522 -8.13 -4.11 19.18
CA VAL A 522 -9.58 -4.20 19.44
C VAL A 522 -10.38 -4.30 18.12
N THR A 523 -10.02 -3.49 17.12
CA THR A 523 -10.65 -3.54 15.79
C THR A 523 -10.46 -4.90 15.12
N VAL A 524 -9.24 -5.44 15.13
CA VAL A 524 -8.90 -6.76 14.56
C VAL A 524 -9.69 -7.88 15.24
N GLU A 525 -9.68 -7.96 16.58
CA GLU A 525 -10.38 -9.03 17.29
C GLU A 525 -11.90 -8.96 17.11
N SER A 526 -12.48 -7.75 17.02
CA SER A 526 -13.92 -7.58 16.74
C SER A 526 -14.35 -8.13 15.36
N LEU A 527 -13.43 -8.14 14.39
CA LEU A 527 -13.68 -8.59 13.01
C LEU A 527 -13.21 -10.03 12.74
N ARG A 528 -12.39 -10.62 13.62
CA ARG A 528 -11.71 -11.91 13.36
C ARG A 528 -12.66 -13.04 12.94
N SER A 529 -13.73 -13.27 13.70
CA SER A 529 -14.67 -14.36 13.46
C SER A 529 -15.58 -14.18 12.23
N SER A 530 -15.69 -12.96 11.70
CA SER A 530 -16.64 -12.61 10.62
C SER A 530 -15.96 -12.21 9.31
N TYR A 531 -14.79 -11.59 9.37
CA TYR A 531 -14.10 -11.01 8.23
C TYR A 531 -12.82 -11.76 7.84
N PHE A 532 -12.14 -12.45 8.76
CA PHE A 532 -10.97 -13.31 8.47
C PHE A 532 -10.95 -14.58 9.35
N PRO A 533 -11.99 -15.44 9.26
CA PRO A 533 -12.20 -16.57 10.17
C PRO A 533 -11.11 -17.65 10.14
N THR A 534 -10.20 -17.67 9.16
CA THR A 534 -9.08 -18.64 9.17
C THR A 534 -7.89 -18.20 10.03
N LEU A 535 -7.85 -16.96 10.54
CA LEU A 535 -6.69 -16.41 11.24
C LEU A 535 -6.85 -16.49 12.76
N THR A 536 -5.97 -17.24 13.42
CA THR A 536 -5.88 -17.28 14.88
C THR A 536 -5.37 -15.94 15.45
N PRO A 537 -5.80 -15.56 16.67
CA PRO A 537 -5.21 -14.42 17.38
C PRO A 537 -3.75 -14.71 17.76
N PRO A 538 -2.94 -13.68 18.03
CA PRO A 538 -1.66 -13.87 18.70
C PRO A 538 -1.86 -14.47 20.10
N GLU A 539 -1.02 -15.43 20.49
CA GLU A 539 -1.11 -16.11 21.79
C GLU A 539 -0.22 -15.42 22.84
N GLY A 540 -0.75 -15.24 24.06
CA GLY A 540 0.03 -14.85 25.23
C GLY A 540 0.45 -13.38 25.33
N ILE A 541 -0.02 -12.51 24.43
CA ILE A 541 0.30 -11.08 24.42
C ILE A 541 -0.84 -10.29 25.08
N ASP A 542 -0.51 -9.49 26.10
CA ASP A 542 -1.42 -8.49 26.67
C ASP A 542 -1.24 -7.14 25.97
N PHE A 543 -2.29 -6.60 25.36
CA PHE A 543 -2.30 -5.29 24.69
C PHE A 543 -2.86 -4.15 25.58
N SER A 544 -3.03 -4.39 26.88
CA SER A 544 -3.42 -3.36 27.85
C SER A 544 -2.37 -2.25 27.94
N TYR A 545 -2.82 -0.99 27.89
CA TYR A 545 -1.96 0.20 28.08
C TYR A 545 -2.12 0.77 29.50
N PRO A 546 -1.15 1.53 30.03
CA PRO A 546 0.12 1.93 29.42
C PRO A 546 1.08 0.74 29.23
N PHE A 547 1.87 0.79 28.16
CA PHE A 547 2.88 -0.23 27.84
C PHE A 547 4.09 -0.09 28.77
N ALA A 548 4.80 -1.20 29.00
CA ALA A 548 6.00 -1.19 29.82
C ALA A 548 7.10 -0.33 29.15
N GLN A 549 7.96 0.34 29.94
CA GLN A 549 9.08 1.12 29.42
C GLN A 549 10.39 0.66 30.05
N LEU A 550 11.42 0.45 29.22
CA LEU A 550 12.74 -0.06 29.60
C LEU A 550 13.83 0.92 29.11
N PRO A 551 14.34 1.80 30.01
CA PRO A 551 15.52 2.62 29.74
C PRO A 551 16.73 1.76 29.34
N PHE A 552 17.33 2.07 28.21
CA PHE A 552 18.34 1.24 27.53
C PHE A 552 19.54 0.92 28.44
N ILE A 553 20.24 1.96 28.90
CA ILE A 553 21.44 1.85 29.74
C ILE A 553 21.10 1.19 31.09
N PRO A 554 20.18 1.71 31.93
CA PRO A 554 19.83 1.08 33.21
C PRO A 554 19.33 -0.36 33.09
N THR A 555 18.69 -0.74 31.97
CA THR A 555 18.24 -2.13 31.77
C THR A 555 19.40 -3.07 31.48
N ILE A 556 20.34 -2.68 30.61
CA ILE A 556 21.56 -3.47 30.37
C ILE A 556 22.34 -3.64 31.68
N GLU A 557 22.54 -2.57 32.44
CA GLU A 557 23.35 -2.60 33.67
C GLU A 557 22.71 -3.46 34.77
N ARG A 558 21.38 -3.36 34.93
CA ARG A 558 20.59 -4.20 35.85
C ARG A 558 20.64 -5.69 35.47
N MET A 559 20.70 -6.00 34.17
CA MET A 559 20.67 -7.37 33.66
C MET A 559 22.07 -8.00 33.51
N SER A 560 23.11 -7.18 33.33
CA SER A 560 24.52 -7.61 33.28
C SER A 560 25.16 -7.69 34.67
N GLY A 561 24.64 -6.94 35.65
CA GLY A 561 25.26 -6.75 36.97
C GLY A 561 26.51 -5.87 36.94
N ARG A 562 26.69 -5.05 35.90
CA ARG A 562 27.84 -4.16 35.69
C ARG A 562 27.39 -2.81 35.12
N MET A 563 28.02 -1.73 35.56
CA MET A 563 27.85 -0.41 34.93
C MET A 563 28.50 -0.39 33.54
N LEU A 564 27.93 0.35 32.60
CA LEU A 564 28.51 0.60 31.27
C LEU A 564 29.64 1.64 31.36
N PRO A 565 30.61 1.62 30.43
CA PRO A 565 31.64 2.67 30.32
C PRO A 565 31.03 4.02 29.88
N ASP A 566 31.77 5.11 30.06
CA ASP A 566 31.38 6.43 29.54
C ASP A 566 31.35 6.40 28.01
N LEU A 567 30.16 6.51 27.42
CA LEU A 567 29.96 6.42 25.97
C LEU A 567 30.37 7.69 25.22
N ALA A 568 30.82 8.73 25.92
CA ALA A 568 31.45 9.93 25.36
C ALA A 568 32.99 9.91 25.46
N ALA A 569 33.59 8.87 26.08
CA ALA A 569 35.04 8.78 26.22
C ALA A 569 35.74 8.50 24.87
N PRO A 570 36.93 9.09 24.59
CA PRO A 570 37.66 8.84 23.34
C PRO A 570 38.02 7.37 23.08
N ASN A 571 38.05 6.54 24.13
CA ASN A 571 38.37 5.12 24.13
C ASN A 571 37.14 4.22 24.41
N THR A 572 35.92 4.72 24.14
CA THR A 572 34.66 3.98 24.31
C THR A 572 34.66 2.62 23.62
N LEU A 573 35.31 2.50 22.45
CA LEU A 573 35.33 1.25 21.68
C LEU A 573 36.12 0.16 22.40
N GLU A 574 37.30 0.50 22.92
CA GLU A 574 38.16 -0.40 23.69
C GLU A 574 37.49 -0.79 25.01
N GLU A 575 36.85 0.16 25.71
CA GLU A 575 36.15 -0.13 26.97
C GLU A 575 34.91 -1.01 26.76
N LEU A 576 34.15 -0.83 25.67
CA LEU A 576 33.05 -1.74 25.33
C LEU A 576 33.55 -3.14 24.92
N GLN A 577 34.70 -3.25 24.25
CA GLN A 577 35.30 -4.55 23.94
C GLN A 577 35.73 -5.30 25.21
N ASP A 578 36.39 -4.61 26.15
CA ASP A 578 36.73 -5.17 27.47
C ASP A 578 35.47 -5.50 28.30
N TYR A 579 34.41 -4.67 28.23
CA TYR A 579 33.12 -4.97 28.85
C TYR A 579 32.50 -6.28 28.32
N PHE A 580 32.54 -6.52 27.01
CA PHE A 580 32.14 -7.81 26.41
C PHE A 580 33.00 -8.97 26.91
N HIS A 581 34.33 -8.81 26.99
CA HIS A 581 35.22 -9.83 27.55
C HIS A 581 34.92 -10.12 29.03
N ARG A 582 34.68 -9.10 29.86
CA ARG A 582 34.29 -9.22 31.29
C ARG A 582 32.90 -9.85 31.50
N LEU A 583 32.07 -9.90 30.48
CA LEU A 583 30.76 -10.58 30.46
C LEU A 583 30.79 -11.93 29.71
N SER A 584 31.97 -12.35 29.21
CA SER A 584 32.14 -13.57 28.40
C SER A 584 31.21 -13.63 27.18
N ILE A 585 31.01 -12.49 26.51
CA ILE A 585 30.19 -12.35 25.30
C ILE A 585 31.12 -12.36 24.08
N PRO A 586 30.84 -13.14 23.01
CA PRO A 586 31.58 -13.00 21.75
C PRO A 586 31.33 -11.60 21.15
N LEU A 587 32.39 -10.95 20.67
CA LEU A 587 32.27 -9.69 19.95
C LEU A 587 31.53 -9.92 18.61
N PRO A 588 30.61 -9.04 18.20
CA PRO A 588 30.00 -9.10 16.87
C PRO A 588 31.04 -8.87 15.77
N PRO A 589 30.85 -9.42 14.56
CA PRO A 589 31.73 -9.11 13.44
C PRO A 589 31.67 -7.61 13.13
N ASN A 590 32.81 -7.03 12.74
CA ASN A 590 32.97 -5.60 12.47
C ASN A 590 32.50 -4.71 13.64
N ALA A 591 32.88 -5.07 14.87
CA ALA A 591 32.53 -4.35 16.09
C ALA A 591 32.91 -2.86 16.05
N ASN A 592 31.90 -2.01 16.19
CA ASN A 592 32.00 -0.57 16.45
C ASN A 592 31.04 -0.22 17.60
N VAL A 593 31.08 1.01 18.11
CA VAL A 593 30.26 1.42 19.29
C VAL A 593 28.76 1.14 19.09
N PRO A 594 28.11 1.49 17.95
CA PRO A 594 26.73 1.11 17.69
C PRO A 594 26.48 -0.40 17.78
N ARG A 595 27.25 -1.23 17.06
CA ARG A 595 27.03 -2.69 16.99
C ARG A 595 27.29 -3.41 18.31
N LEU A 596 28.12 -2.85 19.19
CA LEU A 596 28.34 -3.37 20.54
C LEU A 596 27.17 -3.05 21.47
N LEU A 597 26.57 -1.86 21.36
CA LEU A 597 25.37 -1.49 22.11
C LEU A 597 24.14 -2.28 21.64
N ASP A 598 23.99 -2.43 20.33
CA ASP A 598 22.95 -3.23 19.66
C ASP A 598 22.96 -4.70 20.13
N ALA A 599 24.12 -5.37 20.10
CA ALA A 599 24.28 -6.74 20.59
C ALA A 599 24.13 -6.89 22.13
N LEU A 600 24.14 -5.80 22.90
CA LEU A 600 23.74 -5.80 24.31
C LEU A 600 22.21 -5.68 24.47
N ALA A 601 21.53 -4.92 23.60
CA ALA A 601 20.07 -4.83 23.58
C ALA A 601 19.42 -6.17 23.21
N GLU A 602 19.87 -6.81 22.13
CA GLU A 602 19.44 -8.15 21.69
C GLU A 602 19.52 -9.17 22.84
N LYS A 603 20.61 -9.09 23.63
CA LYS A 603 20.89 -10.05 24.70
C LYS A 603 20.16 -9.77 26.03
N TYR A 604 19.98 -8.49 26.39
CA TYR A 604 19.56 -8.11 27.74
C TYR A 604 18.23 -7.34 27.83
N ILE A 605 17.77 -6.71 26.75
CA ILE A 605 16.53 -5.92 26.73
C ILE A 605 15.43 -6.65 25.95
N GLU A 606 15.67 -7.02 24.69
CA GLU A 606 14.65 -7.62 23.82
C GLU A 606 13.94 -8.86 24.37
N PRO A 607 14.62 -9.79 25.09
CA PRO A 607 13.94 -10.96 25.68
C PRO A 607 12.92 -10.61 26.76
N LEU A 608 12.98 -9.40 27.33
CA LEU A 608 11.99 -8.90 28.30
C LEU A 608 10.71 -8.40 27.62
N CYS A 609 10.79 -8.01 26.34
CA CYS A 609 9.71 -7.38 25.57
C CYS A 609 8.73 -8.41 24.98
N GLN A 610 8.10 -9.22 25.85
CA GLN A 610 7.07 -10.20 25.45
C GLN A 610 5.75 -9.48 25.11
N ASN A 611 5.17 -8.80 26.10
CA ASN A 611 4.10 -7.82 25.89
C ASN A 611 4.64 -6.55 25.20
N PRO A 612 3.77 -5.69 24.63
CA PRO A 612 4.15 -4.39 24.10
C PRO A 612 4.96 -3.60 25.13
N THR A 613 6.23 -3.38 24.79
CA THR A 613 7.24 -2.80 25.66
C THR A 613 8.08 -1.82 24.86
N PHE A 614 8.17 -0.59 25.35
CA PHE A 614 9.01 0.43 24.78
C PHE A 614 10.45 0.34 25.31
N ILE A 615 11.43 0.23 24.43
CA ILE A 615 12.83 0.53 24.76
C ILE A 615 13.00 2.05 24.63
N THR A 616 13.53 2.71 25.67
CA THR A 616 13.65 4.18 25.74
C THR A 616 15.08 4.62 26.06
N GLN A 617 15.39 5.91 25.80
CA GLN A 617 16.68 6.51 26.13
C GLN A 617 17.89 5.79 25.50
N HIS A 618 17.77 5.39 24.21
CA HIS A 618 18.88 4.83 23.45
C HIS A 618 20.11 5.74 23.47
N PRO A 619 21.34 5.22 23.58
CA PRO A 619 22.57 5.99 23.39
C PRO A 619 22.56 6.82 22.09
N GLU A 620 23.17 8.01 22.12
CA GLU A 620 23.26 8.90 20.93
C GLU A 620 23.93 8.20 19.72
N ALA A 621 24.92 7.32 19.97
CA ALA A 621 25.61 6.55 18.93
C ALA A 621 24.69 5.67 18.08
N LEU A 622 23.52 5.25 18.60
CA LEU A 622 22.52 4.48 17.85
C LEU A 622 21.55 5.36 17.04
N SER A 623 21.52 6.66 17.28
CA SER A 623 20.36 7.54 17.02
C SER A 623 20.75 8.84 16.29
N PRO A 624 21.30 8.77 15.08
CA PRO A 624 21.96 9.89 14.39
C PRO A 624 21.04 11.03 13.94
N LEU A 625 19.73 10.79 13.86
CA LEU A 625 18.71 11.72 13.35
C LEU A 625 17.74 12.20 14.45
N SER A 626 17.87 11.67 15.67
CA SER A 626 17.11 12.04 16.85
C SER A 626 17.81 13.14 17.66
N LYS A 627 17.06 13.97 18.37
CA LYS A 627 17.59 14.86 19.43
C LYS A 627 18.30 14.06 20.50
N SER A 628 19.24 14.71 21.19
CA SER A 628 20.05 14.07 22.23
C SER A 628 20.34 15.00 23.40
N TYR A 629 20.39 14.41 24.60
CA TYR A 629 20.61 15.10 25.87
C TYR A 629 21.51 14.26 26.77
N VAL A 630 21.94 14.83 27.90
CA VAL A 630 22.63 14.08 28.96
C VAL A 630 21.57 13.67 29.98
N ASP A 631 21.43 12.37 30.21
CA ASP A 631 20.51 11.84 31.22
C ASP A 631 21.07 12.07 32.63
N GLU A 632 20.27 12.65 33.53
CA GLU A 632 20.73 13.05 34.87
C GLU A 632 21.01 11.86 35.81
N ALA A 633 20.42 10.68 35.55
CA ALA A 633 20.55 9.51 36.41
C ALA A 633 21.79 8.67 36.09
N THR A 634 22.15 8.58 34.81
CA THR A 634 23.31 7.82 34.30
C THR A 634 24.53 8.70 34.01
N GLY A 635 24.33 10.00 33.77
CA GLY A 635 25.36 10.92 33.26
C GLY A 635 25.70 10.71 31.77
N GLN A 636 25.00 9.79 31.09
CA GLN A 636 25.30 9.35 29.73
C GLN A 636 24.56 10.18 28.69
N ARG A 637 25.10 10.25 27.47
CA ARG A 637 24.49 10.97 26.35
C ARG A 637 23.53 10.08 25.57
N VAL A 638 22.23 10.32 25.77
CA VAL A 638 21.11 9.54 25.23
C VAL A 638 20.29 10.34 24.23
N ALA A 639 19.43 9.66 23.48
CA ALA A 639 18.53 10.23 22.50
C ALA A 639 17.09 10.33 23.03
N SER A 640 16.35 11.33 22.55
CA SER A 640 14.89 11.42 22.69
C SER A 640 14.19 10.41 21.76
N ARG A 641 14.47 9.12 21.96
CA ARG A 641 14.02 8.00 21.11
C ARG A 641 13.28 6.94 21.92
N VAL A 642 12.35 6.28 21.24
CA VAL A 642 11.60 5.14 21.72
C VAL A 642 11.40 4.10 20.60
N GLU A 643 11.46 2.82 20.94
CA GLU A 643 11.13 1.71 20.03
C GLU A 643 10.14 0.74 20.67
N LEU A 644 9.06 0.39 19.97
CA LEU A 644 8.08 -0.58 20.47
C LEU A 644 8.48 -2.00 20.08
N PHE A 645 8.70 -2.86 21.07
CA PHE A 645 8.94 -4.28 20.89
C PHE A 645 7.75 -5.12 21.38
N ILE A 646 7.43 -6.19 20.66
CA ILE A 646 6.40 -7.19 21.03
C ILE A 646 6.91 -8.59 20.65
N ASN A 647 6.88 -9.55 21.58
CA ASN A 647 7.50 -10.87 21.45
C ASN A 647 8.96 -10.81 20.93
N GLY A 648 9.77 -9.89 21.47
CA GLY A 648 11.18 -9.71 21.08
C GLY A 648 11.37 -9.31 19.62
N ARG A 649 10.51 -8.43 19.09
CA ARG A 649 10.60 -7.87 17.73
C ARG A 649 10.17 -6.41 17.73
N GLU A 650 10.94 -5.55 17.07
CA GLU A 650 10.62 -4.14 16.80
C GLU A 650 9.39 -4.01 15.86
N TYR A 651 8.46 -3.11 16.17
CA TYR A 651 7.33 -2.72 15.30
C TYR A 651 7.30 -1.24 14.96
N VAL A 652 7.79 -0.40 15.87
CA VAL A 652 7.79 1.07 15.76
C VAL A 652 9.15 1.58 16.23
N ASN A 653 9.68 2.59 15.54
CA ASN A 653 10.79 3.43 15.98
C ASN A 653 10.35 4.88 15.85
N ALA A 654 10.48 5.68 16.92
CA ALA A 654 9.97 7.05 16.97
C ALA A 654 10.86 7.94 17.85
N TYR A 655 10.97 9.22 17.51
CA TYR A 655 11.87 10.14 18.20
C TYR A 655 11.49 11.62 18.03
N GLU A 656 12.01 12.46 18.92
CA GLU A 656 12.07 13.90 18.66
C GLU A 656 13.19 14.19 17.67
N GLU A 657 12.90 14.99 16.65
CA GLU A 657 13.76 15.14 15.48
C GLU A 657 14.91 16.09 15.68
N GLU A 658 16.13 15.68 15.28
CA GLU A 658 17.27 16.58 15.27
C GLU A 658 17.05 17.70 14.26
N ASN A 659 16.86 18.91 14.77
CA ASN A 659 16.54 20.11 14.01
C ASN A 659 17.64 21.17 14.09
N SER A 660 18.76 20.89 14.80
CA SER A 660 19.97 21.70 14.77
C SER A 660 20.89 21.23 13.64
N PRO A 661 21.16 22.05 12.60
CA PRO A 661 22.10 21.66 11.53
C PRO A 661 23.52 21.39 12.06
N PHE A 662 23.92 22.04 13.15
CA PHE A 662 25.22 21.86 13.77
C PHE A 662 25.36 20.50 14.46
N GLU A 663 24.36 20.09 15.26
CA GLU A 663 24.36 18.77 15.90
C GLU A 663 24.11 17.66 14.89
N GLN A 664 23.28 17.90 13.87
CA GLN A 664 23.09 16.95 12.77
C GLN A 664 24.40 16.72 12.00
N ARG A 665 25.17 17.78 11.71
CA ARG A 665 26.51 17.68 11.09
C ARG A 665 27.48 16.91 12.00
N ARG A 666 27.49 17.19 13.31
CA ARG A 666 28.31 16.45 14.29
C ARG A 666 27.99 14.95 14.29
N LYS A 667 26.70 14.60 14.28
CA LYS A 667 26.22 13.21 14.24
C LYS A 667 26.56 12.51 12.91
N PHE A 668 26.47 13.20 11.77
CA PHE A 668 26.92 12.67 10.48
C PHE A 668 28.43 12.42 10.43
N VAL A 669 29.27 13.31 10.98
CA VAL A 669 30.73 13.06 11.10
C VAL A 669 30.99 11.83 11.97
N MET A 670 30.37 11.74 13.15
CA MET A 670 30.46 10.59 14.04
C MET A 670 30.04 9.27 13.37
N GLN A 671 29.06 9.29 12.46
CA GLN A 671 28.71 8.10 11.69
C GLN A 671 29.77 7.67 10.66
N GLN A 672 30.51 8.61 10.06
CA GLN A 672 31.57 8.28 9.09
C GLN A 672 32.64 7.39 9.74
N ASP A 673 33.02 7.69 10.98
CA ASP A 673 33.98 6.91 11.76
C ASP A 673 33.53 5.45 12.03
N PHE A 674 32.21 5.18 11.92
CA PHE A 674 31.64 3.84 12.09
C PHE A 674 31.55 3.02 10.78
N HIS A 675 31.77 3.63 9.61
CA HIS A 675 31.68 2.99 8.29
C HIS A 675 33.05 2.51 7.78
N GLN A 676 33.20 1.19 7.59
CA GLN A 676 34.47 0.57 7.17
C GLN A 676 35.04 1.04 5.82
N GLU A 677 34.22 1.60 4.94
CA GLU A 677 34.64 2.05 3.60
C GLU A 677 34.94 3.56 3.53
N GLY A 678 34.61 4.35 4.57
CA GLY A 678 34.91 5.78 4.68
C GLY A 678 34.24 6.74 3.68
N ASP A 679 33.79 6.29 2.51
CA ASP A 679 33.25 7.14 1.41
C ASP A 679 31.79 7.61 1.63
N GLY A 680 31.29 7.53 2.87
CA GLY A 680 29.96 7.95 3.29
C GLY A 680 29.82 9.47 3.36
N LYS A 681 29.87 10.16 2.22
CA LYS A 681 29.80 11.64 2.12
C LYS A 681 28.57 12.20 2.84
N ILE A 682 28.78 13.28 3.60
CA ILE A 682 27.71 14.02 4.31
C ILE A 682 26.66 14.50 3.29
N ASP A 683 25.37 14.43 3.65
CA ASP A 683 24.31 15.08 2.84
C ASP A 683 24.21 16.57 3.19
N GLU A 684 25.07 17.36 2.56
CA GLU A 684 25.06 18.82 2.66
C GLU A 684 23.72 19.44 2.25
N SER A 685 22.96 18.81 1.33
CA SER A 685 21.67 19.32 0.87
C SER A 685 20.53 19.14 1.89
N TYR A 686 20.69 18.18 2.80
CA TYR A 686 19.80 18.00 3.95
C TYR A 686 20.23 18.91 5.12
N LEU A 687 21.53 19.13 5.32
CA LEU A 687 21.99 20.14 6.29
C LEU A 687 21.53 21.55 5.89
N GLU A 688 21.64 21.94 4.62
CA GLU A 688 21.05 23.18 4.08
C GLU A 688 19.54 23.25 4.36
N THR A 689 18.80 22.13 4.25
CA THR A 689 17.37 22.07 4.59
C THR A 689 17.11 22.44 6.06
N LEU A 690 17.94 21.94 6.98
CA LEU A 690 17.81 22.31 8.40
C LEU A 690 18.18 23.78 8.66
N GLU A 691 19.11 24.34 7.88
CA GLU A 691 19.50 25.76 7.94
C GLU A 691 18.39 26.71 7.47
N TRP A 692 17.45 26.27 6.62
CA TRP A 692 16.20 26.99 6.32
C TRP A 692 15.21 27.04 7.50
N GLY A 693 15.48 26.30 8.58
CA GLY A 693 14.76 26.39 9.87
C GLY A 693 13.72 25.30 10.08
N MET A 694 14.17 24.07 10.35
CA MET A 694 13.26 22.99 10.75
C MET A 694 12.66 23.24 12.15
N PRO A 695 11.33 23.23 12.32
CA PRO A 695 10.70 23.39 13.63
C PRO A 695 10.92 22.16 14.53
N PRO A 696 10.77 22.28 15.86
CA PRO A 696 10.70 21.13 16.77
C PRO A 696 9.58 20.19 16.31
N THR A 697 9.95 18.94 16.03
CA THR A 697 9.09 17.94 15.38
C THR A 697 9.30 16.60 16.08
N GLY A 698 8.26 15.79 16.16
CA GLY A 698 8.37 14.36 16.49
C GLY A 698 8.04 13.52 15.27
N GLY A 699 8.86 12.50 14.99
CA GLY A 699 8.64 11.56 13.89
C GLY A 699 8.52 10.12 14.38
N TRP A 700 7.97 9.28 13.52
CA TRP A 700 7.53 7.93 13.85
C TRP A 700 7.52 7.08 12.58
N GLY A 701 8.08 5.88 12.64
CA GLY A 701 8.06 4.88 11.58
C GLY A 701 7.58 3.53 12.10
N CYS A 702 6.76 2.83 11.32
CA CYS A 702 6.21 1.51 11.68
C CYS A 702 6.23 0.50 10.53
N GLY A 703 6.69 -0.71 10.83
CA GLY A 703 6.71 -1.84 9.89
C GLY A 703 5.33 -2.48 9.70
N LEU A 704 4.56 -2.01 8.72
CA LEU A 704 3.20 -2.51 8.44
C LEU A 704 3.17 -4.00 8.14
N ASP A 705 4.17 -4.52 7.43
CA ASP A 705 4.33 -5.95 7.18
C ASP A 705 4.50 -6.76 8.49
N ARG A 706 5.21 -6.23 9.50
CA ARG A 706 5.33 -6.87 10.82
C ARG A 706 4.00 -6.81 11.58
N LEU A 707 3.25 -5.70 11.55
CA LEU A 707 1.90 -5.63 12.15
C LEU A 707 0.95 -6.69 11.58
N VAL A 708 0.95 -6.91 10.25
CA VAL A 708 0.12 -7.96 9.65
C VAL A 708 0.59 -9.36 10.09
N MET A 709 1.89 -9.60 10.23
CA MET A 709 2.39 -10.87 10.82
C MET A 709 1.87 -11.10 12.23
N LEU A 710 1.88 -10.08 13.09
CA LEU A 710 1.39 -10.15 14.47
C LEU A 710 -0.10 -10.52 14.53
N PHE A 711 -0.95 -9.75 13.85
CA PHE A 711 -2.40 -9.94 13.91
C PHE A 711 -2.92 -11.17 13.12
N ALA A 712 -2.14 -11.66 12.15
CA ALA A 712 -2.40 -12.92 11.46
C ALA A 712 -1.81 -14.16 12.17
N ASN A 713 -1.07 -13.96 13.27
CA ASN A 713 -0.26 -14.98 13.97
C ASN A 713 0.64 -15.78 12.99
N LYS A 714 1.44 -15.05 12.18
CA LYS A 714 2.38 -15.61 11.20
C LYS A 714 3.82 -15.35 11.62
N LYS A 715 4.63 -16.41 11.61
CA LYS A 715 6.04 -16.34 12.03
C LYS A 715 6.98 -15.82 10.94
N ARG A 716 6.56 -15.89 9.66
CA ARG A 716 7.35 -15.51 8.47
C ARG A 716 6.68 -14.37 7.68
N ILE A 717 7.45 -13.37 7.27
CA ILE A 717 6.98 -12.26 6.40
C ILE A 717 6.48 -12.76 5.04
N ALA A 718 7.05 -13.88 4.55
CA ALA A 718 6.60 -14.57 3.34
C ALA A 718 5.11 -14.99 3.38
N ASP A 719 4.55 -15.21 4.58
CA ASP A 719 3.17 -15.66 4.76
C ASP A 719 2.15 -14.50 4.76
N VAL A 720 2.62 -13.24 4.77
CA VAL A 720 1.76 -12.04 4.71
C VAL A 720 1.94 -11.18 3.44
N LEU A 721 2.86 -11.59 2.55
CA LEU A 721 3.12 -10.96 1.28
C LEU A 721 2.40 -11.71 0.13
N PRO A 722 1.65 -11.03 -0.76
CA PRO A 722 0.83 -11.69 -1.79
C PRO A 722 1.60 -12.62 -2.74
N PHE A 723 2.91 -12.38 -2.89
CA PHE A 723 3.81 -13.13 -3.77
C PHE A 723 5.02 -13.73 -3.03
N GLY A 724 4.95 -13.84 -1.70
CA GLY A 724 6.06 -14.27 -0.85
C GLY A 724 7.22 -13.27 -0.87
N THR A 725 8.45 -13.77 -0.81
CA THR A 725 9.68 -12.97 -0.78
C THR A 725 10.25 -12.69 -2.17
N LEU A 726 11.29 -11.83 -2.26
CA LEU A 726 12.08 -11.66 -3.48
C LEU A 726 12.63 -13.00 -4.04
N ARG A 727 12.94 -13.98 -3.18
CA ARG A 727 13.34 -15.33 -3.62
C ARG A 727 12.19 -16.06 -4.33
N ASN A 728 10.96 -15.88 -3.88
CA ASN A 728 9.77 -16.45 -4.53
C ASN A 728 9.56 -15.78 -5.90
N VAL A 729 9.55 -14.45 -5.95
CA VAL A 729 9.42 -13.67 -7.20
C VAL A 729 10.50 -14.06 -8.23
N ALA A 730 11.78 -14.09 -7.83
CA ALA A 730 12.88 -14.49 -8.69
C ALA A 730 12.93 -16.00 -9.03
N SER A 731 12.06 -16.82 -8.40
CA SER A 731 11.84 -18.22 -8.78
C SER A 731 10.62 -18.42 -9.69
N ILE A 732 9.64 -17.50 -9.65
CA ILE A 732 8.48 -17.49 -10.56
C ILE A 732 8.93 -17.17 -11.99
N SER A 733 9.96 -16.33 -12.17
CA SER A 733 10.59 -16.08 -13.46
C SER A 733 11.52 -17.21 -13.95
N LYS A 734 11.85 -18.20 -13.11
CA LYS A 734 12.64 -19.37 -13.50
C LYS A 734 11.76 -20.48 -14.08
N THR A 735 11.20 -20.19 -15.24
CA THR A 735 10.80 -21.22 -16.22
C THR A 735 11.98 -21.52 -17.14
N ASP A 736 13.01 -22.16 -16.56
CA ASP A 736 14.16 -22.75 -17.26
C ASP A 736 13.99 -24.28 -17.39
#